data_AF-A0ABD2TR78-F1
#
_entry.id   AF-A0ABD2TR78-F1
#
_cell.length_a   1.000
_cell.length_b   1.000
_cell.length_c   1.000
_cell.angle_alpha   90.00
_cell.angle_beta   90.00
_cell.angle_gamma   90.00
#
_symmetry.space_group_name_H-M   'P 1'
#
loop_
_entity.id
_entity.type
_entity.pdbx_description
1 polymer ?
#
loop_
_entity_poly.entity_id
_entity_poly.type
_entity_poly.pdbx_seq_one_letter_code
_entity_poly.pdbx_strand_id
1 'polypeptide(L)'
;MDSQVSHLTDEAFGSRLSNASSLVRKLLTEASNDTVRCPYLANIEIERKKLLHGKGDADKLVEALVQYFFRYGHLACFASDVEIFVHILDLDKKIQLLDKLKECCESIPTNPRKTLGQHITVFKIQNIVGSMVTLSINELETRAVKMTQMYCENLPLSKELDAQESMYGEDLLSMACNLLVQLFWRTRHIGYLVESVMILEFGLTVRRHVSQYKILLLHLYSHWNSLPLAYEWYKSLDVKNILLETVSHHILPQMLASPLWPDSTDILRDYLRFMDDHFRESADLTFLAYRHRSYSKVIEFVQFKERLQQSNQYLMAKIEIPILQLKQKANNIEEGEGILESLKQGVQFLELTDEIGTKSLTFNEELQLRPWWTPTYDKNYLLEPFEGVAYCTGQTLDDQIKQSQAKVVKTIEKRSLLPRLVFLSIQCASSSVKGNVEASGSVFDPKLSSELRLLLERYANILGFSFQDAVGMAFDISSGLKDAEAWSCNLIDWMNFVVFLNAWNLYSHEVDRDSNKHGSTWLLVNLILKKYILDKVRSMGALESSPGCDLPHLVLLVTEPLAWHIMVIQCCARSLLPSGKRKKKGGPSEQCNIELCQEVQDSIRCVCETIELVRDWLNQQMSKSDNDKSESILSSLKIDGELGPGKVYRVIETLTSSSTIDRGLGDVITRALQSWSPADICRKIITSQRTALSNFLRICDSKIKSVKELKAQL
;
A
#
# COMPACT_ATOMS: atom_id res chain seq x y z
N MET A 1 12.95 13.85 17.52
CA MET A 1 14.25 13.28 17.95
C MET A 1 14.94 14.23 18.91
N ASP A 2 15.15 13.75 20.15
CA ASP A 2 15.75 14.31 21.36
C ASP A 2 16.25 15.76 21.38
N SER A 3 15.37 16.65 21.84
CA SER A 3 15.66 17.96 22.43
C SER A 3 16.11 17.83 23.90
N GLN A 4 16.98 16.87 24.23
CA GLN A 4 17.57 16.84 25.57
C GLN A 4 18.56 18.00 25.70
N VAL A 5 18.05 19.13 26.21
CA VAL A 5 18.86 20.24 26.71
C VAL A 5 19.83 19.64 27.72
N SER A 6 21.13 19.76 27.45
CA SER A 6 22.15 19.14 28.28
C SER A 6 22.02 19.62 29.72
N HIS A 7 22.09 18.71 30.70
CA HIS A 7 22.14 19.02 32.14
C HIS A 7 23.42 19.76 32.58
N LEU A 8 24.14 20.41 31.66
CA LEU A 8 25.38 21.12 31.93
C LEU A 8 25.09 22.50 32.51
N THR A 9 25.90 22.92 33.48
CA THR A 9 25.91 24.31 33.93
C THR A 9 26.33 25.23 32.79
N ASP A 10 25.83 26.46 32.83
CA ASP A 10 26.06 27.45 31.78
C ASP A 10 27.53 27.76 31.51
N GLU A 11 28.37 27.70 32.55
CA GLU A 11 29.82 27.87 32.47
C GLU A 11 30.50 26.65 31.83
N ALA A 12 30.12 25.43 32.24
CA ALA A 12 30.66 24.20 31.68
C ALA A 12 30.29 24.05 30.19
N PHE A 13 29.06 24.43 29.83
CA PHE A 13 28.62 24.48 28.44
C PHE A 13 29.45 25.48 27.64
N GLY A 14 29.61 26.71 28.13
CA GLY A 14 30.40 27.75 27.45
C GLY A 14 31.86 27.36 27.25
N SER A 15 32.52 26.80 28.27
CA SER A 15 33.91 26.34 28.19
C SER A 15 34.09 25.21 27.16
N ARG A 16 33.23 24.18 27.19
CA ARG A 16 33.28 23.06 26.25
C ARG A 16 33.04 23.51 24.81
N LEU A 17 32.09 24.42 24.62
CA LEU A 17 31.76 24.96 23.32
C LEU A 17 32.89 25.82 22.75
N SER A 18 33.56 26.62 23.58
CA SER A 18 34.76 27.36 23.18
C SER A 18 35.87 26.44 22.73
N ASN A 19 36.13 25.36 23.47
CA ASN A 19 37.11 24.34 23.09
C ASN A 19 36.74 23.66 21.75
N ALA A 20 35.47 23.30 21.58
CA ALA A 20 34.96 22.72 20.34
C ALA A 20 35.11 23.70 19.15
N SER A 21 34.74 24.98 19.32
CA SER A 21 34.91 26.01 18.30
C SER A 21 36.39 26.22 17.94
N SER A 22 37.30 26.20 18.92
CA SER A 22 38.73 26.30 18.68
C SER A 22 39.26 25.11 17.86
N LEU A 23 38.83 23.89 18.19
CA LEU A 23 39.19 22.69 17.45
C LEU A 23 38.65 22.74 16.02
N VAL A 24 37.36 23.06 15.83
CA VAL A 24 36.75 23.16 14.50
C VAL A 24 37.42 24.23 13.66
N ARG A 25 37.77 25.39 14.24
CA ARG A 25 38.53 26.43 13.53
C ARG A 25 39.90 25.92 13.06
N LYS A 26 40.62 25.19 13.91
CA LYS A 26 41.90 24.55 13.54
C LYS A 26 41.70 23.55 12.38
N LEU A 27 40.68 22.71 12.46
CA LEU A 27 40.36 21.76 11.39
C LEU A 27 39.97 22.45 10.08
N LEU A 28 39.24 23.56 10.15
CA LEU A 28 38.88 24.36 8.97
C LEU A 28 40.11 25.01 8.31
N THR A 29 41.10 25.45 9.11
CA THR A 29 42.36 25.97 8.57
C THR A 29 43.27 24.89 7.98
N GLU A 30 43.22 23.66 8.52
CA GLU A 30 44.00 22.51 8.05
C GLU A 30 43.36 21.84 6.82
N ALA A 31 42.04 22.01 6.63
CA ALA A 31 41.32 21.55 5.44
C ALA A 31 41.74 22.41 4.23
N SER A 32 42.88 22.08 3.63
CA SER A 32 43.50 22.87 2.56
C SER A 32 42.74 22.82 1.23
N ASN A 33 41.81 21.88 1.06
CA ASN A 33 40.96 21.72 -0.13
C ASN A 33 39.50 21.50 0.29
N ASP A 34 38.55 21.95 -0.53
CA ASP A 34 37.10 21.73 -0.36
C ASP A 34 36.67 20.24 -0.45
N THR A 35 37.57 19.29 -0.16
CA THR A 35 37.30 17.85 -0.23
C THR A 35 36.70 17.27 1.06
N VAL A 36 36.75 18.00 2.19
CA VAL A 36 36.30 17.49 3.50
C VAL A 36 35.12 18.30 4.05
N ARG A 37 33.93 17.70 4.08
CA ARG A 37 32.69 18.33 4.57
C ARG A 37 32.60 18.43 6.10
N CYS A 38 33.17 17.46 6.82
CA CYS A 38 32.94 17.26 8.26
C CYS A 38 33.24 18.48 9.15
N PRO A 39 34.36 19.23 8.97
CA PRO A 39 34.63 20.43 9.76
C PRO A 39 33.55 21.50 9.61
N TYR A 40 32.99 21.65 8.41
CA TYR A 40 31.92 22.62 8.14
C TYR A 40 30.60 22.18 8.79
N LEU A 41 30.25 20.89 8.72
CA LEU A 41 29.09 20.35 9.44
C LEU A 41 29.24 20.48 10.96
N ALA A 42 30.45 20.27 11.49
CA ALA A 42 30.73 20.48 12.91
C ALA A 42 30.51 21.95 13.32
N ASN A 43 30.84 22.91 12.45
CA ASN A 43 30.55 24.31 12.69
C ASN A 43 29.03 24.60 12.73
N ILE A 44 28.25 24.00 11.83
CA ILE A 44 26.78 24.12 11.82
C ILE A 44 26.18 23.51 13.10
N GLU A 45 26.67 22.34 13.54
CA GLU A 45 26.23 21.70 14.79
C GLU A 45 26.58 22.54 16.04
N ILE A 46 27.72 23.23 16.05
CA ILE A 46 28.08 24.19 17.12
C ILE A 46 27.05 25.32 17.19
N GLU A 47 26.68 25.93 16.07
CA GLU A 47 25.67 27.00 16.04
C GLU A 47 24.28 26.47 16.43
N ARG A 48 23.91 25.26 15.98
CA ARG A 48 22.69 24.58 16.44
C ARG A 48 22.68 24.39 17.95
N LYS A 49 23.77 23.89 18.54
CA LYS A 49 23.85 23.65 19.99
C LYS A 49 23.78 24.96 20.78
N LYS A 50 24.39 26.04 20.30
CA LYS A 50 24.23 27.37 20.88
C LYS A 50 22.77 27.81 20.89
N LEU A 51 22.08 27.65 19.76
CA LEU A 51 20.68 28.05 19.58
C LEU A 51 19.76 27.27 20.51
N LEU A 52 19.90 25.94 20.57
CA LEU A 52 19.10 25.07 21.44
C LEU A 52 19.32 25.35 22.95
N HIS A 53 20.48 25.88 23.33
CA HIS A 53 20.80 26.27 24.71
C HIS A 53 20.44 27.74 25.02
N GLY A 54 19.77 28.45 24.11
CA GLY A 54 19.35 29.85 24.31
C GLY A 54 20.50 30.88 24.30
N LYS A 55 21.71 30.47 23.89
CA LYS A 55 22.91 31.33 23.80
C LYS A 55 23.37 31.59 22.36
N GLY A 56 22.60 31.12 21.39
CA GLY A 56 22.92 31.17 19.97
C GLY A 56 22.14 32.24 19.23
N ASP A 57 22.63 32.53 18.04
CA ASP A 57 22.05 33.48 17.11
C ASP A 57 21.63 32.71 15.86
N ALA A 58 20.33 32.76 15.54
CA ALA A 58 19.80 32.06 14.38
C ALA A 58 20.38 32.61 13.07
N ASP A 59 20.79 33.88 13.01
CA ASP A 59 21.46 34.44 11.83
C ASP A 59 22.82 33.80 11.58
N LYS A 60 23.56 33.42 12.64
CA LYS A 60 24.83 32.70 12.52
C LYS A 60 24.65 31.28 12.02
N LEU A 61 23.56 30.61 12.43
CA LEU A 61 23.22 29.30 11.89
C LEU A 61 22.88 29.39 10.40
N VAL A 62 22.07 30.38 10.00
CA VAL A 62 21.77 30.66 8.59
C VAL A 62 23.05 30.97 7.81
N GLU A 63 23.95 31.80 8.35
CA GLU A 63 25.23 32.11 7.71
C GLU A 63 26.09 30.85 7.53
N ALA A 64 26.21 30.01 8.56
CA ALA A 64 26.95 28.75 8.47
C ALA A 64 26.38 27.81 7.40
N LEU A 65 25.05 27.74 7.27
CA LEU A 65 24.36 26.96 6.24
C LEU A 65 24.62 27.52 4.83
N VAL A 66 24.59 28.83 4.64
CA VAL A 66 24.90 29.49 3.35
C VAL A 66 26.36 29.26 2.96
N GLN A 67 27.29 29.35 3.91
CA GLN A 67 28.71 29.05 3.68
C GLN A 67 28.91 27.57 3.29
N TYR A 68 28.18 26.66 3.92
CA TYR A 68 28.18 25.26 3.54
C TYR A 68 27.63 25.06 2.11
N PHE A 69 26.56 25.78 1.74
CA PHE A 69 25.98 25.73 0.40
C PHE A 69 26.92 26.25 -0.69
N PHE A 70 27.64 27.34 -0.43
CA PHE A 70 28.60 27.88 -1.40
C PHE A 70 29.63 26.83 -1.82
N ARG A 71 30.07 25.97 -0.89
CA ARG A 71 31.07 24.93 -1.13
C ARG A 71 30.45 23.63 -1.64
N TYR A 72 29.36 23.19 -1.02
CA TYR A 72 28.83 21.82 -1.15
C TYR A 72 27.40 21.75 -1.68
N GLY A 73 26.78 22.89 -1.99
CA GLY A 73 25.39 22.98 -2.43
C GLY A 73 25.09 22.24 -3.74
N HIS A 74 26.12 21.91 -4.53
CA HIS A 74 25.97 21.11 -5.74
C HIS A 74 25.95 19.59 -5.50
N LEU A 75 26.27 19.13 -4.28
CA LEU A 75 26.33 17.71 -3.95
C LEU A 75 24.96 17.16 -3.57
N ALA A 76 24.65 15.94 -4.03
CA ALA A 76 23.35 15.30 -3.80
C ALA A 76 23.00 15.11 -2.31
N CYS A 77 24.01 14.97 -1.45
CA CYS A 77 23.88 14.82 0.01
C CYS A 77 23.60 16.12 0.77
N PHE A 78 23.68 17.30 0.13
CA PHE A 78 23.52 18.56 0.86
C PHE A 78 22.21 18.63 1.64
N ALA A 79 21.09 18.29 1.00
CA ALA A 79 19.77 18.38 1.62
C ALA A 79 19.67 17.49 2.86
N SER A 80 20.12 16.23 2.77
CA SER A 80 20.14 15.29 3.91
C SER A 80 21.11 15.69 5.00
N ASP A 81 22.26 16.30 4.63
CA ASP A 81 23.22 16.79 5.61
C ASP A 81 22.60 17.91 6.47
N VAL A 82 21.78 18.78 5.85
CA VAL A 82 21.30 20.00 6.51
C VAL A 82 19.89 19.95 7.09
N GLU A 83 19.10 18.95 6.72
CA GLU A 83 17.69 18.81 7.08
C GLU A 83 17.42 19.04 8.56
N ILE A 84 18.21 18.40 9.43
CA ILE A 84 18.05 18.50 10.90
C ILE A 84 18.22 19.94 11.41
N PHE A 85 19.10 20.72 10.76
CA PHE A 85 19.40 22.10 11.16
C PHE A 85 18.31 23.04 10.65
N VAL A 86 17.81 22.80 9.44
CA VAL A 86 16.71 23.59 8.85
C VAL A 86 15.44 23.46 9.69
N HIS A 87 15.14 22.27 10.22
CA HIS A 87 13.95 22.07 11.04
C HIS A 87 13.91 22.90 12.33
N ILE A 88 15.06 23.31 12.86
CA ILE A 88 15.18 24.06 14.11
C ILE A 88 14.94 25.56 13.90
N LEU A 89 15.13 26.06 12.68
CA LEU A 89 14.85 27.44 12.33
C LEU A 89 13.34 27.73 12.36
N ASP A 90 12.98 28.93 12.80
CA ASP A 90 11.62 29.45 12.64
C ASP A 90 11.30 29.73 11.15
N LEU A 91 10.04 30.09 10.88
CA LEU A 91 9.58 30.30 9.50
C LEU A 91 10.30 31.48 8.82
N ASP A 92 10.53 32.58 9.54
CA ASP A 92 11.18 33.78 9.01
C ASP A 92 12.63 33.48 8.60
N LYS A 93 13.37 32.75 9.45
CA LYS A 93 14.74 32.32 9.17
C LYS A 93 14.82 31.26 8.09
N LYS A 94 13.81 30.39 7.95
CA LYS A 94 13.71 29.45 6.82
C LYS A 94 13.54 30.18 5.48
N ILE A 95 12.68 31.19 5.44
CA ILE A 95 12.47 32.03 4.25
C ILE A 95 13.76 32.80 3.93
N GLN A 96 14.38 33.42 4.93
CA GLN A 96 15.66 34.13 4.78
C GLN A 96 16.77 33.22 4.23
N LEU A 97 16.88 31.99 4.74
CA LEU A 97 17.82 31.00 4.20
C LEU A 97 17.53 30.72 2.72
N LEU A 98 16.28 30.41 2.38
CA LEU A 98 15.89 30.09 1.00
C LEU A 98 16.22 31.21 0.02
N ASP A 99 15.99 32.46 0.39
CA ASP A 99 16.27 33.59 -0.48
C ASP A 99 17.77 33.78 -0.69
N LYS A 100 18.59 33.68 0.38
CA LYS A 100 20.06 33.68 0.26
C LYS A 100 20.57 32.54 -0.63
N LEU A 101 19.98 31.35 -0.55
CA LEU A 101 20.38 30.22 -1.39
C LEU A 101 20.05 30.45 -2.88
N LYS A 102 18.90 31.07 -3.18
CA LYS A 102 18.53 31.45 -4.56
C LYS A 102 19.49 32.51 -5.12
N GLU A 103 19.79 33.54 -4.34
CA GLU A 103 20.76 34.59 -4.71
C GLU A 103 22.14 33.99 -5.03
N CYS A 104 22.58 32.98 -4.26
CA CYS A 104 23.83 32.28 -4.55
C CYS A 104 23.83 31.59 -5.92
N CYS A 105 22.69 31.05 -6.37
CA CYS A 105 22.55 30.41 -7.68
C CYS A 105 22.57 31.41 -8.86
N GLU A 106 22.26 32.68 -8.62
CA GLU A 106 22.24 33.75 -9.64
C GLU A 106 23.63 34.38 -9.87
N SER A 107 24.62 34.04 -9.05
CA SER A 107 26.01 34.46 -9.22
C SER A 107 26.68 33.82 -10.46
N ILE A 108 27.80 34.41 -10.93
CA ILE A 108 28.47 34.06 -12.21
C ILE A 108 28.55 32.54 -12.39
N PRO A 109 28.07 31.99 -13.54
CA PRO A 109 27.98 30.55 -13.73
C PRO A 109 29.33 29.87 -13.53
N THR A 110 29.40 29.04 -12.50
CA THR A 110 30.44 28.03 -12.38
C THR A 110 30.09 26.86 -13.33
N ASN A 111 30.98 25.86 -13.46
CA ASN A 111 30.75 24.59 -14.18
C ASN A 111 29.25 24.20 -14.24
N PRO A 112 28.65 23.99 -15.43
CA PRO A 112 27.22 23.72 -15.60
C PRO A 112 26.66 22.62 -14.69
N ARG A 113 27.46 21.60 -14.40
CA ARG A 113 27.07 20.50 -13.49
C ARG A 113 26.89 21.00 -12.05
N LYS A 114 27.77 21.88 -11.58
CA LYS A 114 27.68 22.47 -10.24
C LYS A 114 26.45 23.38 -10.14
N THR A 115 26.23 24.22 -11.15
CA THR A 115 25.08 25.12 -11.22
C THR A 115 23.77 24.34 -11.18
N LEU A 116 23.65 23.26 -11.96
CA LEU A 116 22.48 22.39 -11.93
C LEU A 116 22.27 21.75 -10.55
N GLY A 117 23.34 21.21 -9.95
CA GLY A 117 23.29 20.62 -8.61
C GLY A 117 22.82 21.62 -7.55
N GLN A 118 23.28 22.87 -7.60
CA GLN A 118 22.85 23.93 -6.68
C GLN A 118 21.35 24.25 -6.82
N HIS A 119 20.84 24.33 -8.05
CA HIS A 119 19.41 24.55 -8.27
C HIS A 119 18.56 23.38 -7.75
N ILE A 120 18.98 22.14 -7.98
CA ILE A 120 18.31 20.95 -7.44
C ILE A 120 18.28 21.01 -5.91
N THR A 121 19.40 21.36 -5.29
CA THR A 121 19.49 21.52 -3.85
C THR A 121 18.54 22.60 -3.33
N VAL A 122 18.44 23.76 -3.99
CA VAL A 122 17.46 24.80 -3.62
C VAL A 122 16.04 24.24 -3.66
N PHE A 123 15.67 23.48 -4.70
CA PHE A 123 14.35 22.83 -4.75
C PHE A 123 14.14 21.82 -3.60
N LYS A 124 15.16 21.02 -3.25
CA LYS A 124 15.10 20.09 -2.12
C LYS A 124 14.91 20.82 -0.79
N ILE A 125 15.63 21.92 -0.54
CA ILE A 125 15.46 22.73 0.67
C ILE A 125 14.08 23.40 0.70
N GLN A 126 13.57 23.88 -0.44
CA GLN A 126 12.21 24.43 -0.53
C GLN A 126 11.14 23.41 -0.09
N ASN A 127 11.35 22.14 -0.43
CA ASN A 127 10.50 21.03 0.00
C ASN A 127 10.60 20.79 1.52
N ILE A 128 11.82 20.73 2.07
CA ILE A 128 12.04 20.56 3.53
C ILE A 128 11.41 21.69 4.35
N VAL A 129 11.45 22.92 3.85
CA VAL A 129 10.81 24.08 4.49
C VAL A 129 9.27 23.97 4.50
N GLY A 130 8.67 23.13 3.64
CA GLY A 130 7.23 22.98 3.50
C GLY A 130 6.57 24.06 2.64
N SER A 131 7.38 24.92 1.99
CA SER A 131 6.90 26.05 1.18
C SER A 131 6.06 25.64 -0.04
N MET A 132 6.18 24.38 -0.49
CA MET A 132 5.48 23.89 -1.68
C MET A 132 3.98 23.69 -1.43
N VAL A 133 3.56 23.32 -0.21
CA VAL A 133 2.15 23.08 0.11
C VAL A 133 1.35 24.39 0.17
N THR A 134 2.00 25.52 0.38
CA THR A 134 1.34 26.84 0.44
C THR A 134 1.21 27.53 -0.92
N LEU A 135 1.86 27.00 -1.96
CA LEU A 135 1.83 27.61 -3.30
C LEU A 135 0.45 27.53 -3.94
N SER A 136 0.16 28.53 -4.77
CA SER A 136 -1.01 28.50 -5.65
C SER A 136 -0.87 27.42 -6.73
N ILE A 137 -2.00 27.03 -7.34
CA ILE A 137 -2.03 26.07 -8.46
C ILE A 137 -1.10 26.52 -9.60
N ASN A 138 -1.15 27.81 -9.97
CA ASN A 138 -0.31 28.37 -11.03
C ASN A 138 1.19 28.26 -10.73
N GLU A 139 1.60 28.56 -9.49
CA GLU A 139 3.00 28.46 -9.09
C GLU A 139 3.49 27.01 -9.09
N LEU A 140 2.66 26.06 -8.68
CA LEU A 140 2.97 24.63 -8.73
C LEU A 140 3.18 24.16 -10.18
N GLU A 141 2.28 24.53 -11.09
CA GLU A 141 2.41 24.23 -12.53
C GLU A 141 3.69 24.82 -13.10
N THR A 142 3.92 26.12 -12.84
CA THR A 142 5.09 26.83 -13.36
C THR A 142 6.39 26.18 -12.88
N ARG A 143 6.43 25.73 -11.62
CA ARG A 143 7.59 25.02 -11.06
C ARG A 143 7.78 23.64 -11.68
N ALA A 144 6.71 22.87 -11.88
CA ALA A 144 6.79 21.56 -12.53
C ALA A 144 7.33 21.70 -13.95
N VAL A 145 6.82 22.66 -14.73
CA VAL A 145 7.32 22.99 -16.08
C VAL A 145 8.80 23.38 -16.03
N LYS A 146 9.19 24.27 -15.11
CA LYS A 146 10.59 24.70 -14.95
C LYS A 146 11.52 23.51 -14.64
N MET A 147 11.13 22.62 -13.74
CA MET A 147 11.93 21.43 -13.39
C MET A 147 12.11 20.49 -14.60
N THR A 148 11.03 20.21 -15.34
CA THR A 148 11.12 19.37 -16.55
C THR A 148 11.93 20.03 -17.66
N GLN A 149 11.77 21.35 -17.87
CA GLN A 149 12.57 22.11 -18.83
C GLN A 149 14.06 22.06 -18.46
N MET A 150 14.41 22.31 -17.20
CA MET A 150 15.78 22.20 -16.72
C MET A 150 16.37 20.80 -16.92
N TYR A 151 15.58 19.74 -16.73
CA TYR A 151 16.01 18.38 -17.03
C TYR A 151 16.35 18.23 -18.51
N CYS A 152 15.41 18.59 -19.39
CA CYS A 152 15.57 18.48 -20.84
C CYS A 152 16.78 19.27 -21.37
N GLU A 153 16.97 20.51 -20.91
CA GLU A 153 18.08 21.38 -21.33
C GLU A 153 19.46 20.85 -20.89
N ASN A 154 19.52 20.12 -19.78
CA ASN A 154 20.77 19.62 -19.21
C ASN A 154 21.05 18.13 -19.52
N LEU A 155 20.17 17.45 -20.26
CA LEU A 155 20.41 16.08 -20.76
C LEU A 155 21.80 15.89 -21.41
N PRO A 156 22.33 16.82 -22.24
CA PRO A 156 23.64 16.66 -22.86
C PRO A 156 24.80 16.52 -21.87
N LEU A 157 24.65 16.98 -20.61
CA LEU A 157 25.68 16.82 -19.58
C LEU A 157 25.95 15.35 -19.24
N SER A 158 24.97 14.48 -19.51
CA SER A 158 24.99 13.05 -19.19
C SER A 158 25.35 12.16 -20.39
N LYS A 159 25.66 12.74 -21.56
CA LYS A 159 25.84 12.00 -22.82
C LYS A 159 26.95 10.94 -22.80
N GLU A 160 27.97 11.15 -21.96
CA GLU A 160 29.18 10.30 -21.83
C GLU A 160 29.12 9.38 -20.60
N LEU A 161 28.05 9.43 -19.79
CA LEU A 161 27.92 8.59 -18.60
C LEU A 161 27.55 7.16 -18.98
N ASP A 162 28.09 6.19 -18.26
CA ASP A 162 27.69 4.79 -18.40
C ASP A 162 26.18 4.65 -18.10
N ALA A 163 25.51 3.67 -18.72
CA ALA A 163 24.07 3.44 -18.54
C ALA A 163 23.66 3.18 -17.08
N GLN A 164 24.58 2.70 -16.24
CA GLN A 164 24.36 2.39 -14.83
C GLN A 164 24.62 3.58 -13.88
N GLU A 165 25.32 4.62 -14.34
CA GLU A 165 25.58 5.80 -13.52
C GLU A 165 24.31 6.65 -13.32
N SER A 166 24.20 7.42 -12.25
CA SER A 166 23.10 8.38 -12.10
C SER A 166 23.25 9.55 -13.06
N MET A 167 22.16 10.01 -13.66
CA MET A 167 22.21 11.17 -14.55
C MET A 167 22.28 12.48 -13.78
N TYR A 168 22.90 13.49 -14.40
CA TYR A 168 22.74 14.87 -13.93
C TYR A 168 21.27 15.30 -14.09
N GLY A 169 20.67 15.83 -13.03
CA GLY A 169 19.28 16.28 -13.05
C GLY A 169 18.23 15.20 -12.80
N GLU A 170 18.61 13.96 -12.48
CA GLU A 170 17.68 12.84 -12.23
C GLU A 170 16.62 13.15 -11.15
N ASP A 171 16.95 13.94 -10.12
CA ASP A 171 15.96 14.35 -9.12
C ASP A 171 14.85 15.26 -9.66
N LEU A 172 15.05 15.95 -10.79
CA LEU A 172 14.13 16.97 -11.30
C LEU A 172 12.78 16.36 -11.73
N LEU A 173 12.78 15.21 -12.39
CA LEU A 173 11.53 14.59 -12.85
C LEU A 173 10.75 13.97 -11.68
N SER A 174 11.43 13.42 -10.67
CA SER A 174 10.75 12.94 -9.47
C SER A 174 10.15 14.11 -8.68
N MET A 175 10.87 15.23 -8.53
CA MET A 175 10.31 16.44 -7.92
C MET A 175 9.13 17.02 -8.72
N ALA A 176 9.23 17.10 -10.06
CA ALA A 176 8.14 17.54 -10.92
C ALA A 176 6.91 16.63 -10.79
N CYS A 177 7.11 15.31 -10.73
CA CYS A 177 6.05 14.32 -10.50
C CYS A 177 5.33 14.58 -9.17
N ASN A 178 6.07 14.86 -8.09
CA ASN A 178 5.47 15.16 -6.79
C ASN A 178 4.54 16.39 -6.86
N LEU A 179 4.95 17.44 -7.60
CA LEU A 179 4.12 18.64 -7.79
C LEU A 179 2.88 18.35 -8.65
N LEU A 180 3.02 17.55 -9.72
CA LEU A 180 1.90 17.15 -10.56
C LEU A 180 0.88 16.27 -9.80
N VAL A 181 1.34 15.36 -8.95
CA VAL A 181 0.46 14.57 -8.08
C VAL A 181 -0.25 15.47 -7.06
N GLN A 182 0.43 16.48 -6.53
CA GLN A 182 -0.20 17.47 -5.66
C GLN A 182 -1.27 18.28 -6.41
N LEU A 183 -1.00 18.68 -7.66
CA LEU A 183 -1.98 19.34 -8.53
C LEU A 183 -3.20 18.44 -8.78
N PHE A 184 -2.99 17.15 -9.09
CA PHE A 184 -4.08 16.17 -9.19
C PHE A 184 -4.88 16.08 -7.89
N TRP A 185 -4.23 16.01 -6.74
CA TRP A 185 -4.91 15.91 -5.45
C TRP A 185 -5.81 17.12 -5.18
N ARG A 186 -5.34 18.33 -5.51
CA ARG A 186 -6.08 19.59 -5.30
C ARG A 186 -7.21 19.82 -6.30
N THR A 187 -7.02 19.43 -7.55
CA THR A 187 -7.93 19.80 -8.65
C THR A 187 -8.82 18.64 -9.10
N ARG A 188 -8.43 17.40 -8.78
CA ARG A 188 -9.00 16.16 -9.32
C ARG A 188 -8.93 16.03 -10.84
N HIS A 189 -8.12 16.87 -11.50
CA HIS A 189 -7.98 16.82 -12.94
C HIS A 189 -6.98 15.73 -13.35
N ILE A 190 -7.47 14.69 -14.04
CA ILE A 190 -6.69 13.47 -14.35
C ILE A 190 -5.45 13.79 -15.20
N GLY A 191 -5.50 14.85 -16.03
CA GLY A 191 -4.38 15.27 -16.86
C GLY A 191 -3.06 15.44 -16.10
N TYR A 192 -3.08 15.92 -14.84
CA TYR A 192 -1.84 16.01 -14.04
C TYR A 192 -1.30 14.63 -13.63
N LEU A 193 -2.19 13.66 -13.38
CA LEU A 193 -1.81 12.26 -13.12
C LEU A 193 -1.19 11.63 -14.37
N VAL A 194 -1.77 11.91 -15.54
CA VAL A 194 -1.26 11.47 -16.85
C VAL A 194 0.14 12.04 -17.08
N GLU A 195 0.34 13.35 -16.87
CA GLU A 195 1.66 13.99 -16.99
C GLU A 195 2.68 13.38 -16.01
N SER A 196 2.25 13.10 -14.76
CA SER A 196 3.10 12.45 -13.75
C SER A 196 3.64 11.11 -14.25
N VAL A 197 2.78 10.28 -14.83
CA VAL A 197 3.18 8.99 -15.42
C VAL A 197 4.09 9.21 -16.63
N MET A 198 3.71 10.11 -17.54
CA MET A 198 4.44 10.36 -18.79
C MET A 198 5.88 10.83 -18.54
N ILE A 199 6.10 11.73 -17.58
CA ILE A 199 7.45 12.24 -17.29
C ILE A 199 8.36 11.17 -16.67
N LEU A 200 7.81 10.26 -15.87
CA LEU A 200 8.59 9.19 -15.26
C LEU A 200 8.91 8.08 -16.27
N GLU A 201 7.94 7.70 -17.10
CA GLU A 201 8.17 6.78 -18.23
C GLU A 201 9.18 7.36 -19.23
N PHE A 202 9.11 8.67 -19.49
CA PHE A 202 10.11 9.40 -20.27
C PHE A 202 11.51 9.30 -19.62
N GLY A 203 11.61 9.64 -18.33
CA GLY A 203 12.86 9.52 -17.57
C GLY A 203 13.44 8.10 -17.62
N LEU A 204 12.61 7.07 -17.51
CA LEU A 204 13.03 5.66 -17.57
C LEU A 204 13.37 5.17 -18.98
N THR A 205 12.80 5.80 -20.01
CA THR A 205 13.19 5.55 -21.40
C THR A 205 14.63 6.05 -21.61
N VAL A 206 14.94 7.24 -21.08
CA VAL A 206 16.31 7.81 -21.13
C VAL A 206 17.28 7.05 -20.21
N ARG A 207 16.86 6.71 -18.98
CA ARG A 207 17.68 6.04 -17.96
C ARG A 207 16.89 4.95 -17.23
N ARG A 208 17.12 3.70 -17.63
CA ARG A 208 16.34 2.54 -17.15
C ARG A 208 16.51 2.20 -15.66
N HIS A 209 17.61 2.62 -15.03
CA HIS A 209 18.01 2.13 -13.71
C HIS A 209 17.58 3.03 -12.53
N VAL A 210 16.80 4.09 -12.79
CA VAL A 210 16.36 5.02 -11.73
C VAL A 210 15.28 4.39 -10.86
N SER A 211 15.64 3.94 -9.66
CA SER A 211 14.72 3.27 -8.72
C SER A 211 13.59 4.18 -8.25
N GLN A 212 13.87 5.47 -8.01
CA GLN A 212 12.86 6.43 -7.55
C GLN A 212 11.71 6.57 -8.54
N TYR A 213 12.00 6.64 -9.84
CA TYR A 213 10.96 6.71 -10.88
C TYR A 213 10.10 5.45 -10.92
N LYS A 214 10.73 4.27 -10.80
CA LYS A 214 10.04 2.97 -10.75
C LYS A 214 9.10 2.88 -9.55
N ILE A 215 9.55 3.30 -8.37
CA ILE A 215 8.72 3.32 -7.15
C ILE A 215 7.54 4.28 -7.32
N LEU A 216 7.76 5.48 -7.84
CA LEU A 216 6.67 6.43 -8.08
C LEU A 216 5.66 5.87 -9.10
N LEU A 217 6.13 5.33 -10.23
CA LEU A 217 5.26 4.69 -11.23
C LEU A 217 4.47 3.51 -10.65
N LEU A 218 5.09 2.66 -9.85
CA LEU A 218 4.41 1.56 -9.16
C LEU A 218 3.21 2.07 -8.36
N HIS A 219 3.40 3.13 -7.57
CA HIS A 219 2.32 3.73 -6.77
C HIS A 219 1.26 4.42 -7.62
N LEU A 220 1.66 5.14 -8.68
CA LEU A 220 0.75 5.80 -9.61
C LEU A 220 -0.12 4.78 -10.37
N TYR A 221 0.48 3.74 -10.93
CA TYR A 221 -0.25 2.68 -11.63
C TYR A 221 -1.14 1.86 -10.70
N SER A 222 -0.71 1.64 -9.45
CA SER A 222 -1.55 1.00 -8.43
C SER A 222 -2.78 1.86 -8.12
N HIS A 223 -2.62 3.17 -7.97
CA HIS A 223 -3.74 4.10 -7.78
C HIS A 223 -4.66 4.13 -9.01
N TRP A 224 -4.13 4.03 -10.23
CA TRP A 224 -4.91 4.05 -11.47
C TRP A 224 -5.52 2.69 -11.87
N ASN A 225 -5.53 1.70 -10.98
CA ASN A 225 -6.03 0.35 -11.23
C ASN A 225 -5.33 -0.41 -12.38
N SER A 226 -4.10 0.00 -12.75
CA SER A 226 -3.21 -0.69 -13.68
C SER A 226 -2.20 -1.57 -12.93
N LEU A 227 -2.70 -2.40 -12.01
CA LEU A 227 -1.86 -3.17 -11.09
C LEU A 227 -0.89 -4.15 -11.80
N PRO A 228 -1.24 -4.85 -12.89
CA PRO A 228 -0.27 -5.67 -13.62
C PRO A 228 0.96 -4.87 -14.08
N LEU A 229 0.77 -3.64 -14.53
CA LEU A 229 1.87 -2.75 -14.96
C LEU A 229 2.67 -2.23 -13.76
N ALA A 230 2.01 -1.93 -12.64
CA ALA A 230 2.70 -1.62 -11.38
C ALA A 230 3.61 -2.78 -10.94
N TYR A 231 3.12 -4.02 -11.08
CA TYR A 231 3.88 -5.22 -10.76
C TYR A 231 5.06 -5.47 -11.73
N GLU A 232 4.93 -5.13 -13.01
CA GLU A 232 6.07 -5.14 -13.94
C GLU A 232 7.18 -4.18 -13.49
N TRP A 233 6.82 -2.99 -13.03
CA TRP A 233 7.79 -2.04 -12.48
C TRP A 233 8.42 -2.55 -11.17
N TYR A 234 7.64 -3.19 -10.30
CA TYR A 234 8.17 -3.87 -9.12
C TYR A 234 9.19 -4.96 -9.48
N LYS A 235 8.88 -5.84 -10.44
CA LYS A 235 9.82 -6.86 -10.92
C LYS A 235 11.11 -6.24 -11.47
N SER A 236 11.01 -5.08 -12.12
CA SER A 236 12.17 -4.35 -12.66
C SER A 236 13.09 -3.72 -11.59
N LEU A 237 12.65 -3.67 -10.32
CA LEU A 237 13.49 -3.28 -9.18
C LEU A 237 14.42 -4.43 -8.74
N ASP A 238 14.20 -5.65 -9.25
CA ASP A 238 14.99 -6.86 -8.93
C ASP A 238 15.07 -7.14 -7.42
N VAL A 239 13.93 -7.03 -6.73
CA VAL A 239 13.80 -7.21 -5.28
C VAL A 239 14.12 -8.66 -4.90
N LYS A 240 15.25 -8.88 -4.20
CA LYS A 240 15.76 -10.19 -3.79
C LYS A 240 16.31 -10.16 -2.36
N ASN A 241 16.37 -11.33 -1.73
CA ASN A 241 16.94 -11.53 -0.39
C ASN A 241 16.33 -10.54 0.62
N ILE A 242 17.17 -9.81 1.37
CA ILE A 242 16.73 -8.85 2.38
C ILE A 242 15.84 -7.73 1.81
N LEU A 243 15.89 -7.44 0.51
CA LEU A 243 14.97 -6.46 -0.09
C LEU A 243 13.53 -6.96 -0.10
N LEU A 244 13.29 -8.28 -0.07
CA LEU A 244 11.94 -8.82 0.08
C LEU A 244 11.36 -8.46 1.46
N GLU A 245 12.20 -8.30 2.48
CA GLU A 245 11.79 -7.79 3.80
C GLU A 245 11.58 -6.28 3.80
N THR A 246 12.45 -5.51 3.14
CA THR A 246 12.43 -4.05 3.31
C THR A 246 11.57 -3.31 2.27
N VAL A 247 11.34 -3.89 1.08
CA VAL A 247 10.76 -3.22 -0.10
C VAL A 247 9.42 -3.82 -0.58
N SER A 248 9.08 -5.07 -0.22
CA SER A 248 7.82 -5.71 -0.68
C SER A 248 6.55 -4.93 -0.31
N HIS A 249 6.63 -4.14 0.76
CA HIS A 249 5.57 -3.25 1.23
C HIS A 249 5.10 -2.21 0.19
N HIS A 250 5.84 -1.96 -0.90
CA HIS A 250 5.39 -1.08 -1.96
C HIS A 250 4.23 -1.66 -2.80
N ILE A 251 4.14 -2.99 -2.93
CA ILE A 251 3.20 -3.66 -3.86
C ILE A 251 2.31 -4.71 -3.19
N LEU A 252 2.79 -5.38 -2.13
CA LEU A 252 2.12 -6.54 -1.56
C LEU A 252 0.67 -6.26 -1.08
N PRO A 253 0.38 -5.15 -0.36
CA PRO A 253 -0.99 -4.86 0.06
C PRO A 253 -1.99 -4.78 -1.11
N GLN A 254 -1.58 -4.16 -2.22
CA GLN A 254 -2.41 -4.02 -3.41
C GLN A 254 -2.60 -5.36 -4.11
N MET A 255 -1.56 -6.21 -4.15
CA MET A 255 -1.64 -7.56 -4.73
C MET A 255 -2.64 -8.45 -3.98
N LEU A 256 -2.62 -8.42 -2.64
CA LEU A 256 -3.55 -9.18 -1.78
C LEU A 256 -5.03 -8.79 -1.98
N ALA A 257 -5.28 -7.53 -2.37
CA ALA A 257 -6.60 -7.00 -2.68
C ALA A 257 -6.99 -7.13 -4.16
N SER A 258 -6.20 -7.84 -4.98
CA SER A 258 -6.36 -7.90 -6.43
C SER A 258 -6.81 -9.28 -6.93
N PRO A 259 -7.29 -9.38 -8.19
CA PRO A 259 -7.57 -10.66 -8.83
C PRO A 259 -6.31 -11.37 -9.36
N LEU A 260 -5.10 -10.80 -9.15
CA LEU A 260 -3.83 -11.33 -9.65
C LEU A 260 -3.26 -12.42 -8.72
N TRP A 261 -4.05 -13.47 -8.51
CA TRP A 261 -3.72 -14.53 -7.56
C TRP A 261 -2.41 -15.28 -7.86
N PRO A 262 -2.07 -15.64 -9.12
CA PRO A 262 -0.80 -16.31 -9.41
C PRO A 262 0.39 -15.45 -8.99
N ASP A 263 0.42 -14.19 -9.43
CA ASP A 263 1.49 -13.24 -9.10
C ASP A 263 1.59 -12.99 -7.59
N SER A 264 0.45 -12.84 -6.91
CA SER A 264 0.40 -12.68 -5.44
C SER A 264 0.97 -13.90 -4.71
N THR A 265 0.67 -15.11 -5.22
CA THR A 265 1.20 -16.36 -4.67
C THR A 265 2.71 -16.43 -4.84
N ASP A 266 3.24 -15.98 -5.98
CA ASP A 266 4.67 -16.01 -6.27
C ASP A 266 5.44 -15.06 -5.35
N ILE A 267 4.97 -13.82 -5.14
CA ILE A 267 5.60 -12.88 -4.20
C ILE A 267 5.67 -13.47 -2.79
N LEU A 268 4.54 -13.99 -2.28
CA LEU A 268 4.47 -14.57 -0.94
C LEU A 268 5.39 -15.79 -0.81
N ARG A 269 5.44 -16.65 -1.83
CA ARG A 269 6.28 -17.85 -1.83
C ARG A 269 7.77 -17.52 -1.90
N ASP A 270 8.15 -16.56 -2.73
CA ASP A 270 9.53 -16.10 -2.84
C ASP A 270 10.02 -15.51 -1.52
N TYR A 271 9.18 -14.73 -0.84
CA TYR A 271 9.49 -14.19 0.48
C TYR A 271 9.59 -15.27 1.56
N LEU A 272 8.64 -16.21 1.64
CA LEU A 272 8.71 -17.32 2.59
C LEU A 272 9.94 -18.21 2.35
N ARG A 273 10.29 -18.48 1.08
CA ARG A 273 11.51 -19.21 0.73
C ARG A 273 12.76 -18.49 1.22
N PHE A 274 12.84 -17.17 1.01
CA PHE A 274 13.95 -16.36 1.55
C PHE A 274 14.08 -16.50 3.07
N MET A 275 12.96 -16.44 3.80
CA MET A 275 12.97 -16.56 5.27
C MET A 275 13.41 -17.95 5.72
N ASP A 276 12.94 -19.01 5.06
CA ASP A 276 13.35 -20.39 5.36
C ASP A 276 14.84 -20.61 5.08
N ASP A 277 15.34 -20.12 3.94
CA ASP A 277 16.76 -20.19 3.59
C ASP A 277 17.61 -19.40 4.60
N HIS A 278 17.19 -18.18 4.97
CA HIS A 278 17.86 -17.38 5.98
C HIS A 278 17.92 -18.08 7.34
N PHE A 279 16.82 -18.68 7.82
CA PHE A 279 16.81 -19.35 9.11
C PHE A 279 17.70 -20.59 9.13
N ARG A 280 17.81 -21.32 8.02
CA ARG A 280 18.76 -22.42 7.86
C ARG A 280 20.20 -21.91 7.90
N GLU A 281 20.53 -20.90 7.11
CA GLU A 281 21.90 -20.36 6.98
C GLU A 281 22.37 -19.61 8.24
N SER A 282 21.46 -18.95 8.97
CA SER A 282 21.78 -18.20 10.19
C SER A 282 22.44 -19.08 11.26
N ALA A 283 22.05 -20.36 11.36
CA ALA A 283 22.64 -21.31 12.30
C ALA A 283 24.11 -21.60 11.94
N ASP A 284 24.39 -21.82 10.66
CA ASP A 284 25.73 -22.10 10.15
C ASP A 284 26.66 -20.88 10.28
N LEU A 285 26.15 -19.68 9.97
CA LEU A 285 26.89 -18.42 10.13
C LEU A 285 27.27 -18.17 11.60
N THR A 286 26.37 -18.51 12.53
CA THR A 286 26.63 -18.40 13.98
C THR A 286 27.74 -19.36 14.41
N PHE A 287 27.70 -20.61 13.96
CA PHE A 287 28.75 -21.60 14.24
C PHE A 287 30.11 -21.17 13.65
N LEU A 288 30.11 -20.66 12.42
CA LEU A 288 31.31 -20.16 11.75
C LEU A 288 31.93 -18.99 12.52
N ALA A 289 31.13 -18.04 12.98
CA ALA A 289 31.61 -16.92 13.78
C ALA A 289 32.29 -17.36 15.09
N TYR A 290 31.75 -18.37 15.78
CA TYR A 290 32.41 -18.98 16.94
C TYR A 290 33.75 -19.62 16.58
N ARG A 291 33.81 -20.39 15.48
CA ARG A 291 35.03 -21.04 15.01
C ARG A 291 36.15 -20.04 14.70
N HIS A 292 35.79 -18.88 14.16
CA HIS A 292 36.73 -17.79 13.87
C HIS A 292 36.96 -16.82 15.04
N ARG A 293 36.37 -17.06 16.21
CA ARG A 293 36.46 -16.20 17.41
C ARG A 293 35.95 -14.76 17.19
N SER A 294 35.02 -14.59 16.25
CA SER A 294 34.34 -13.32 15.95
C SER A 294 33.11 -13.16 16.84
N TYR A 295 33.30 -13.09 18.16
CA TYR A 295 32.20 -13.14 19.14
C TYR A 295 31.19 -11.99 19.00
N SER A 296 31.62 -10.79 18.58
CA SER A 296 30.70 -9.68 18.31
C SER A 296 29.71 -10.00 17.18
N LYS A 297 30.14 -10.75 16.16
CA LYS A 297 29.28 -11.17 15.03
C LYS A 297 28.26 -12.22 15.41
N VAL A 298 28.57 -13.07 16.39
CA VAL A 298 27.58 -14.01 16.97
C VAL A 298 26.38 -13.22 17.51
N ILE A 299 26.63 -12.15 18.27
CA ILE A 299 25.55 -11.32 18.84
C ILE A 299 24.73 -10.67 17.72
N GLU A 300 25.39 -10.09 16.72
CA GLU A 300 24.71 -9.48 15.57
C GLU A 300 23.86 -10.51 14.80
N PHE A 301 24.35 -11.73 14.55
CA PHE A 301 23.60 -12.76 13.84
C PHE A 301 22.38 -13.26 14.60
N VAL A 302 22.51 -13.45 15.92
CA VAL A 302 21.38 -13.85 16.77
C VAL A 302 20.32 -12.74 16.79
N GLN A 303 20.73 -11.49 17.02
CA GLN A 303 19.81 -10.34 17.03
C GLN A 303 19.13 -10.15 15.68
N PHE A 304 19.86 -10.30 14.57
CA PHE A 304 19.29 -10.18 13.24
C PHE A 304 18.28 -11.30 12.95
N LYS A 305 18.61 -12.55 13.33
CA LYS A 305 17.69 -13.68 13.22
C LYS A 305 16.43 -13.46 14.02
N GLU A 306 16.54 -13.10 15.30
CA GLU A 306 15.40 -12.83 16.19
C GLU A 306 14.53 -11.69 15.63
N ARG A 307 15.17 -10.63 15.12
CA ARG A 307 14.48 -9.52 14.47
C ARG A 307 13.64 -9.99 13.29
N LEU A 308 14.17 -10.83 12.41
CA LEU A 308 13.42 -11.37 11.26
C LEU A 308 12.36 -12.40 11.66
N GLN A 309 12.59 -13.22 12.69
CA GLN A 309 11.59 -14.16 13.22
C GLN A 309 10.33 -13.46 13.75
N GLN A 310 10.50 -12.24 14.27
CA GLN A 310 9.43 -11.40 14.80
C GLN A 310 8.89 -10.40 13.77
N SER A 311 9.30 -10.51 12.50
CA SER A 311 8.85 -9.60 11.44
C SER A 311 7.35 -9.67 11.23
N ASN A 312 6.70 -8.50 11.22
CA ASN A 312 5.29 -8.38 10.89
C ASN A 312 4.98 -8.87 9.45
N GLN A 313 5.87 -8.62 8.49
CA GLN A 313 5.72 -9.11 7.11
C GLN A 313 5.82 -10.63 7.05
N TYR A 314 6.72 -11.23 7.82
CA TYR A 314 6.87 -12.69 7.88
C TYR A 314 5.58 -13.35 8.38
N LEU A 315 5.02 -12.82 9.47
CA LEU A 315 3.76 -13.31 10.01
C LEU A 315 2.60 -13.09 9.04
N MET A 316 2.50 -11.90 8.43
CA MET A 316 1.47 -11.61 7.44
C MET A 316 1.55 -12.56 6.26
N ALA A 317 2.75 -12.83 5.72
CA ALA A 317 2.91 -13.73 4.58
C ALA A 317 2.51 -15.18 4.90
N LYS A 318 2.83 -15.67 6.11
CA LYS A 318 2.40 -17.00 6.58
C LYS A 318 0.89 -17.12 6.71
N ILE A 319 0.20 -16.02 7.04
CA ILE A 319 -1.26 -15.97 7.20
C ILE A 319 -1.96 -15.78 5.85
N GLU A 320 -1.41 -14.96 4.96
CA GLU A 320 -2.05 -14.63 3.68
C GLU A 320 -1.89 -15.73 2.64
N ILE A 321 -0.80 -16.52 2.66
CA ILE A 321 -0.63 -17.60 1.67
C ILE A 321 -1.77 -18.63 1.72
N PRO A 322 -2.22 -19.14 2.88
CA PRO A 322 -3.30 -20.12 2.92
C PRO A 322 -4.67 -19.47 2.77
N ILE A 323 -4.86 -18.22 3.20
CA ILE A 323 -6.09 -17.47 2.90
C ILE A 323 -6.25 -17.34 1.39
N LEU A 324 -5.20 -16.97 0.66
CA LEU A 324 -5.23 -16.88 -0.80
C LEU A 324 -5.56 -18.23 -1.45
N GLN A 325 -5.00 -19.34 -0.95
CA GLN A 325 -5.37 -20.69 -1.41
C GLN A 325 -6.86 -21.00 -1.15
N LEU A 326 -7.38 -20.64 0.02
CA LEU A 326 -8.80 -20.80 0.33
C LEU A 326 -9.68 -19.98 -0.62
N LYS A 327 -9.33 -18.72 -0.92
CA LYS A 327 -10.05 -17.89 -1.91
C LYS A 327 -10.08 -18.56 -3.29
N GLN A 328 -8.95 -19.13 -3.71
CA GLN A 328 -8.80 -19.82 -4.99
C GLN A 328 -9.70 -21.07 -5.10
N LYS A 329 -9.87 -21.80 -3.98
CA LYS A 329 -10.56 -23.09 -3.95
C LYS A 329 -11.98 -23.03 -3.37
N ALA A 330 -12.46 -21.88 -2.93
CA ALA A 330 -13.79 -21.71 -2.34
C ALA A 330 -14.97 -22.10 -3.25
N ASN A 331 -14.74 -22.37 -4.53
CA ASN A 331 -15.77 -22.83 -5.46
C ASN A 331 -16.01 -24.35 -5.37
N ASN A 332 -15.18 -25.08 -4.64
CA ASN A 332 -15.31 -26.51 -4.38
C ASN A 332 -15.06 -26.79 -2.89
N ILE A 333 -16.07 -27.32 -2.19
CA ILE A 333 -16.01 -27.51 -0.74
C ILE A 333 -14.98 -28.56 -0.34
N GLU A 334 -14.81 -29.64 -1.10
CA GLU A 334 -13.81 -30.68 -0.83
C GLU A 334 -12.38 -30.14 -0.94
N GLU A 335 -12.09 -29.32 -1.95
CA GLU A 335 -10.77 -28.67 -2.10
C GLU A 335 -10.51 -27.68 -0.96
N GLY A 336 -11.53 -26.92 -0.55
CA GLY A 336 -11.44 -26.01 0.60
C GLY A 336 -11.18 -26.74 1.91
N GLU A 337 -11.88 -27.84 2.17
CA GLU A 337 -11.65 -28.70 3.33
C GLU A 337 -10.24 -29.30 3.32
N GLY A 338 -9.74 -29.78 2.17
CA GLY A 338 -8.39 -30.31 2.04
C GLY A 338 -7.29 -29.28 2.37
N ILE A 339 -7.49 -28.00 2.02
CA ILE A 339 -6.59 -26.92 2.45
C ILE A 339 -6.65 -26.77 3.97
N LEU A 340 -7.85 -26.68 4.55
CA LEU A 340 -8.01 -26.52 6.00
C LEU A 340 -7.39 -27.69 6.78
N GLU A 341 -7.53 -28.93 6.30
CA GLU A 341 -6.88 -30.12 6.87
C GLU A 341 -5.35 -30.00 6.86
N SER A 342 -4.76 -29.56 5.74
CA SER A 342 -3.32 -29.34 5.63
C SER A 342 -2.80 -28.27 6.60
N LEU A 343 -3.68 -27.36 7.02
CA LEU A 343 -3.41 -26.28 7.99
C LEU A 343 -3.77 -26.66 9.42
N LYS A 344 -3.97 -27.96 9.72
CA LYS A 344 -4.43 -28.43 11.03
C LYS A 344 -5.71 -27.68 11.48
N GLN A 345 -6.64 -27.51 10.54
CA GLN A 345 -7.94 -26.85 10.76
C GLN A 345 -7.83 -25.41 11.26
N GLY A 346 -6.72 -24.74 10.99
CA GLY A 346 -6.45 -23.36 11.37
C GLY A 346 -6.05 -23.14 12.84
N VAL A 347 -5.91 -24.20 13.65
CA VAL A 347 -5.60 -24.08 15.10
C VAL A 347 -4.25 -23.41 15.33
N GLN A 348 -3.25 -23.72 14.51
CA GLN A 348 -1.91 -23.13 14.58
C GLN A 348 -1.90 -21.60 14.45
N PHE A 349 -2.91 -21.01 13.79
CA PHE A 349 -3.00 -19.55 13.65
C PHE A 349 -3.55 -18.88 14.92
N LEU A 350 -4.33 -19.59 15.72
CA LEU A 350 -4.73 -19.12 17.06
C LEU A 350 -3.51 -19.05 17.98
N GLU A 351 -2.68 -20.10 17.98
CA GLU A 351 -1.43 -20.15 18.74
C GLU A 351 -0.49 -19.01 18.34
N LEU A 352 -0.36 -18.74 17.02
CA LEU A 352 0.40 -17.58 16.52
C LEU A 352 -0.15 -16.25 17.06
N THR A 353 -1.46 -16.12 17.19
CA THR A 353 -2.11 -14.91 17.70
C THR A 353 -1.78 -14.69 19.17
N ASP A 354 -1.81 -15.76 19.96
CA ASP A 354 -1.45 -15.72 21.38
C ASP A 354 0.04 -15.41 21.56
N GLU A 355 0.91 -15.94 20.69
CA GLU A 355 2.33 -15.58 20.64
C GLU A 355 2.56 -14.09 20.32
N ILE A 356 1.84 -13.52 19.36
CA ILE A 356 1.92 -12.08 19.02
C ILE A 356 1.53 -11.21 20.22
N GLY A 357 0.55 -11.63 21.01
CA GLY A 357 0.17 -10.94 22.25
C GLY A 357 1.28 -10.91 23.30
N THR A 358 2.24 -11.84 23.24
CA THR A 358 3.32 -11.99 24.24
C THR A 358 4.68 -11.45 23.77
N LYS A 359 4.94 -11.36 22.45
CA LYS A 359 6.22 -10.91 21.87
C LYS A 359 6.04 -9.61 21.08
N SER A 360 7.00 -8.68 21.18
CA SER A 360 6.98 -7.46 20.36
C SER A 360 7.29 -7.76 18.89
N LEU A 361 6.43 -7.32 17.98
CA LEU A 361 6.68 -7.39 16.54
C LEU A 361 7.78 -6.42 16.10
N THR A 362 8.52 -6.81 15.07
CA THR A 362 9.48 -5.93 14.40
C THR A 362 8.93 -5.39 13.08
N PHE A 363 9.31 -4.17 12.77
CA PHE A 363 8.93 -3.43 11.57
C PHE A 363 10.21 -3.02 10.85
N ASN A 364 10.39 -3.58 9.65
CA ASN A 364 11.64 -3.52 8.90
C ASN A 364 11.45 -2.85 7.53
N GLU A 365 10.24 -2.39 7.24
CA GLU A 365 9.87 -1.68 6.02
C GLU A 365 10.60 -0.34 5.92
N GLU A 366 11.16 -0.05 4.75
CA GLU A 366 11.74 1.27 4.45
C GLU A 366 10.64 2.25 4.01
N LEU A 367 9.73 2.59 4.92
CA LEU A 367 8.58 3.48 4.63
C LEU A 367 9.00 4.87 4.15
N GLN A 368 10.24 5.30 4.43
CA GLN A 368 10.83 6.55 3.94
C GLN A 368 10.99 6.60 2.41
N LEU A 369 11.00 5.43 1.74
CA LEU A 369 11.06 5.35 0.28
C LEU A 369 9.67 5.50 -0.37
N ARG A 370 8.59 5.48 0.42
CA ARG A 370 7.24 5.63 -0.13
C ARG A 370 6.97 7.09 -0.51
N PRO A 371 6.16 7.32 -1.55
CA PRO A 371 5.72 8.67 -1.88
C PRO A 371 4.95 9.33 -0.74
N TRP A 372 5.01 10.65 -0.64
CA TRP A 372 4.33 11.40 0.44
C TRP A 372 2.80 11.22 0.44
N TRP A 373 2.21 10.87 -0.71
CA TRP A 373 0.77 10.61 -0.83
C TRP A 373 0.35 9.20 -0.42
N THR A 374 1.29 8.27 -0.25
CA THR A 374 1.08 6.90 0.24
C THR A 374 2.09 6.54 1.34
N PRO A 375 2.20 7.35 2.42
CA PRO A 375 3.32 7.28 3.36
C PRO A 375 3.34 5.98 4.18
N THR A 376 2.18 5.35 4.37
CA THR A 376 2.03 4.06 5.07
C THR A 376 1.11 3.14 4.26
N TYR A 377 1.12 1.84 4.55
CA TYR A 377 0.34 0.84 3.80
C TYR A 377 -1.18 1.07 3.87
N ASP A 378 -1.66 1.75 4.91
CA ASP A 378 -3.07 2.02 5.17
C ASP A 378 -3.51 3.45 4.83
N LYS A 379 -2.59 4.33 4.39
CA LYS A 379 -2.90 5.72 4.06
C LYS A 379 -2.63 6.01 2.58
N ASN A 380 -3.63 6.58 1.90
CA ASN A 380 -3.49 7.13 0.56
C ASN A 380 -4.26 8.45 0.47
N TYR A 381 -3.54 9.57 0.55
CA TYR A 381 -4.14 10.91 0.53
C TYR A 381 -4.88 11.21 -0.78
N LEU A 382 -4.53 10.53 -1.87
CA LEU A 382 -5.23 10.72 -3.15
C LEU A 382 -6.67 10.19 -3.13
N LEU A 383 -7.05 9.35 -2.17
CA LEU A 383 -8.45 8.88 -2.02
C LEU A 383 -9.35 9.90 -1.31
N GLU A 384 -8.77 10.84 -0.56
CA GLU A 384 -9.49 11.77 0.32
C GLU A 384 -9.50 13.19 -0.27
N PRO A 385 -10.58 13.97 -0.10
CA PRO A 385 -10.62 15.34 -0.60
C PRO A 385 -9.45 16.18 -0.06
N PHE A 386 -9.02 17.19 -0.83
CA PHE A 386 -7.96 18.08 -0.36
C PHE A 386 -8.51 19.02 0.72
N GLU A 387 -8.12 18.80 1.98
CA GLU A 387 -8.56 19.59 3.15
C GLU A 387 -7.55 20.68 3.57
N GLY A 388 -6.58 21.01 2.71
CA GLY A 388 -5.61 22.08 2.97
C GLY A 388 -4.32 21.65 3.70
N VAL A 389 -3.47 22.64 4.00
CA VAL A 389 -2.09 22.44 4.50
C VAL A 389 -2.04 21.66 5.83
N ALA A 390 -2.98 21.92 6.74
CA ALA A 390 -3.03 21.32 8.07
C ALA A 390 -3.19 19.79 8.04
N TYR A 391 -3.76 19.25 6.97
CA TYR A 391 -4.02 17.81 6.81
C TYR A 391 -2.72 17.01 6.62
N CYS A 392 -1.74 17.55 5.87
CA CYS A 392 -0.44 16.92 5.68
C CYS A 392 0.58 17.25 6.78
N THR A 393 0.44 18.39 7.46
CA THR A 393 1.44 18.90 8.42
C THR A 393 1.09 18.66 9.89
N GLY A 394 -0.14 18.23 10.20
CA GLY A 394 -0.61 18.04 11.58
C GLY A 394 -0.03 16.84 12.32
N GLN A 395 0.52 15.84 11.63
CA GLN A 395 1.18 14.67 12.20
C GLN A 395 2.53 14.43 11.53
N THR A 396 3.58 14.21 12.33
CA THR A 396 4.89 13.84 11.78
C THR A 396 4.80 12.47 11.10
N LEU A 397 5.65 12.20 10.10
CA LEU A 397 5.71 10.88 9.46
C LEU A 397 5.93 9.77 10.50
N ASP A 398 6.72 10.04 11.54
CA ASP A 398 6.94 9.11 12.67
C ASP A 398 5.63 8.76 13.41
N ASP A 399 4.75 9.75 13.64
CA ASP A 399 3.45 9.51 14.28
C ASP A 399 2.54 8.65 13.39
N GLN A 400 2.56 8.92 12.08
CA GLN A 400 1.80 8.14 11.10
C GLN A 400 2.30 6.69 11.05
N ILE A 401 3.61 6.47 11.07
CA ILE A 401 4.23 5.15 11.11
C ILE A 401 3.80 4.41 12.38
N LYS A 402 3.87 5.04 13.56
CA LYS A 402 3.46 4.41 14.83
C LYS A 402 1.98 4.01 14.84
N GLN A 403 1.10 4.90 14.36
CA GLN A 403 -0.33 4.59 14.24
C GLN A 403 -0.58 3.43 13.28
N SER A 404 0.13 3.43 12.15
CA SER A 404 0.07 2.37 11.17
C SER A 404 0.49 1.04 11.81
N GLN A 405 1.68 0.97 12.42
CA GLN A 405 2.21 -0.21 13.11
C GLN A 405 1.20 -0.82 14.11
N ALA A 406 0.53 0.02 14.89
CA ALA A 406 -0.52 -0.44 15.81
C ALA A 406 -1.72 -1.09 15.09
N LYS A 407 -2.11 -0.59 13.92
CA LYS A 407 -3.15 -1.20 13.07
C LYS A 407 -2.71 -2.51 12.43
N VAL A 408 -1.43 -2.67 12.08
CA VAL A 408 -0.93 -3.96 11.57
C VAL A 408 -1.06 -5.07 12.61
N VAL A 409 -0.79 -4.80 13.88
CA VAL A 409 -0.96 -5.81 14.94
C VAL A 409 -2.41 -6.34 14.95
N LYS A 410 -3.38 -5.43 14.96
CA LYS A 410 -4.81 -5.78 14.89
C LYS A 410 -5.17 -6.50 13.59
N THR A 411 -4.56 -6.11 12.47
CA THR A 411 -4.78 -6.77 11.18
C THR A 411 -4.23 -8.19 11.20
N ILE A 412 -3.02 -8.43 11.70
CA ILE A 412 -2.44 -9.77 11.80
C ILE A 412 -3.33 -10.66 12.68
N GLU A 413 -3.73 -10.17 13.86
CA GLU A 413 -4.64 -10.88 14.75
C GLU A 413 -5.98 -11.19 14.06
N LYS A 414 -6.57 -10.23 13.36
CA LYS A 414 -7.83 -10.46 12.65
C LYS A 414 -7.69 -11.49 11.53
N ARG A 415 -6.62 -11.39 10.73
CA ARG A 415 -6.39 -12.26 9.57
C ARG A 415 -6.05 -13.69 10.01
N SER A 416 -5.33 -13.88 11.11
CA SER A 416 -5.02 -15.21 11.65
C SER A 416 -6.26 -15.98 12.12
N LEU A 417 -7.35 -15.30 12.50
CA LEU A 417 -8.61 -15.97 12.85
C LEU A 417 -9.33 -16.58 11.63
N LEU A 418 -9.13 -16.05 10.42
CA LEU A 418 -9.93 -16.40 9.25
C LEU A 418 -9.91 -17.90 8.90
N PRO A 419 -8.76 -18.59 8.80
CA PRO A 419 -8.76 -20.01 8.49
C PRO A 419 -9.57 -20.85 9.49
N ARG A 420 -9.50 -20.52 10.78
CA ARG A 420 -10.25 -21.23 11.83
C ARG A 420 -11.73 -20.90 11.79
N LEU A 421 -12.10 -19.63 11.60
CA LEU A 421 -13.49 -19.20 11.45
C LEU A 421 -14.16 -19.85 10.24
N VAL A 422 -13.48 -19.94 9.10
CA VAL A 422 -13.97 -20.64 7.91
C VAL A 422 -14.19 -22.12 8.22
N PHE A 423 -13.23 -22.80 8.85
CA PHE A 423 -13.37 -24.21 9.23
C PHE A 423 -14.57 -24.45 10.15
N LEU A 424 -14.68 -23.70 11.26
CA LEU A 424 -15.76 -23.86 12.21
C LEU A 424 -17.13 -23.56 11.60
N SER A 425 -17.20 -22.58 10.69
CA SER A 425 -18.41 -22.23 9.95
C SER A 425 -18.89 -23.38 9.07
N ILE A 426 -17.99 -24.05 8.36
CA ILE A 426 -18.30 -25.24 7.55
C ILE A 426 -18.82 -26.37 8.45
N GLN A 427 -18.18 -26.61 9.61
CA GLN A 427 -18.59 -27.67 10.53
C GLN A 427 -19.97 -27.41 11.16
N CYS A 428 -20.25 -26.17 11.55
CA CYS A 428 -21.56 -25.77 12.09
C CYS A 428 -22.66 -25.91 11.01
N ALA A 429 -22.40 -25.46 9.78
CA ALA A 429 -23.31 -25.57 8.66
C ALA A 429 -23.62 -27.04 8.25
N SER A 430 -22.64 -27.92 8.30
CA SER A 430 -22.81 -29.37 8.06
C SER A 430 -23.75 -30.03 9.08
N SER A 431 -23.63 -29.59 10.34
CA SER A 431 -24.26 -30.24 11.49
C SER A 431 -25.68 -29.76 11.76
N SER A 432 -26.06 -28.56 11.30
CA SER A 432 -27.44 -28.07 11.38
C SER A 432 -28.41 -28.94 10.57
N VAL A 433 -27.97 -29.49 9.43
CA VAL A 433 -28.78 -30.37 8.57
C VAL A 433 -28.79 -31.82 9.05
N LYS A 434 -27.63 -32.31 9.48
CA LYS A 434 -27.45 -33.68 10.00
C LYS A 434 -27.82 -33.71 11.48
N GLY A 435 -29.11 -33.67 11.83
CA GLY A 435 -29.54 -33.72 13.24
C GLY A 435 -28.83 -34.85 14.02
N ASN A 436 -27.98 -34.48 15.00
CA ASN A 436 -27.23 -35.23 16.03
C ASN A 436 -26.73 -36.68 15.79
N VAL A 437 -26.98 -37.33 14.66
CA VAL A 437 -26.64 -38.74 14.42
C VAL A 437 -26.14 -38.92 12.99
N GLU A 438 -24.82 -38.93 12.83
CA GLU A 438 -24.19 -39.38 11.59
C GLU A 438 -24.32 -40.91 11.41
N ALA A 439 -24.48 -41.35 10.15
CA ALA A 439 -24.39 -42.76 9.78
C ALA A 439 -22.93 -43.31 9.81
N SER A 440 -21.95 -42.46 10.09
CA SER A 440 -20.51 -42.76 10.27
C SER A 440 -20.06 -42.79 11.74
N GLY A 441 -20.94 -42.51 12.71
CA GLY A 441 -20.61 -42.62 14.13
C GLY A 441 -19.76 -41.48 14.72
N SER A 442 -19.50 -40.39 14.00
CA SER A 442 -18.92 -39.19 14.60
C SER A 442 -20.03 -38.23 15.02
N VAL A 443 -20.10 -37.92 16.32
CA VAL A 443 -21.05 -36.95 16.89
C VAL A 443 -20.42 -35.57 16.75
N PHE A 444 -21.14 -34.58 16.21
CA PHE A 444 -20.68 -33.20 16.20
C PHE A 444 -20.36 -32.76 17.63
N ASP A 445 -19.13 -32.29 17.86
CA ASP A 445 -18.71 -31.81 19.17
C ASP A 445 -19.33 -30.43 19.44
N PRO A 446 -20.27 -30.28 20.40
CA PRO A 446 -20.87 -28.99 20.72
C PRO A 446 -19.84 -27.92 21.10
N LYS A 447 -18.63 -28.34 21.50
CA LYS A 447 -17.51 -27.44 21.76
C LYS A 447 -17.12 -26.60 20.54
N LEU A 448 -17.28 -27.11 19.32
CA LEU A 448 -16.94 -26.37 18.09
C LEU A 448 -17.84 -25.15 17.89
N SER A 449 -19.15 -25.28 18.18
CA SER A 449 -20.08 -24.14 18.13
C SER A 449 -19.74 -23.10 19.21
N SER A 450 -19.41 -23.55 20.42
CA SER A 450 -18.98 -22.65 21.49
C SER A 450 -17.65 -21.94 21.18
N GLU A 451 -16.72 -22.63 20.52
CA GLU A 451 -15.47 -22.03 20.05
C GLU A 451 -15.73 -20.96 18.99
N LEU A 452 -16.60 -21.24 18.02
CA LEU A 452 -16.98 -20.26 16.99
C LEU A 452 -17.57 -18.99 17.61
N ARG A 453 -18.44 -19.14 18.62
CA ARG A 453 -18.97 -18.00 19.38
C ARG A 453 -17.86 -17.17 20.02
N LEU A 454 -16.93 -17.81 20.74
CA LEU A 454 -15.82 -17.12 21.40
C LEU A 454 -14.93 -16.37 20.40
N LEU A 455 -14.68 -16.97 19.23
CA LEU A 455 -13.91 -16.33 18.17
C LEU A 455 -14.67 -15.17 17.51
N LEU A 456 -16.00 -15.26 17.38
CA LEU A 456 -16.84 -14.16 16.91
C LEU A 456 -16.88 -13.00 17.93
N GLU A 457 -16.92 -13.30 19.23
CA GLU A 457 -16.79 -12.30 20.29
C GLU A 457 -15.43 -11.59 20.21
N ARG A 458 -14.34 -12.34 20.02
CA ARG A 458 -13.00 -11.77 19.78
C ARG A 458 -12.97 -10.91 18.51
N TYR A 459 -13.59 -11.37 17.42
CA TYR A 459 -13.65 -10.64 16.15
C TYR A 459 -14.42 -9.32 16.30
N ALA A 460 -15.57 -9.32 16.99
CA ALA A 460 -16.35 -8.12 17.28
C ALA A 460 -15.55 -7.12 18.12
N ASN A 461 -14.80 -7.59 19.13
CA ASN A 461 -13.93 -6.74 19.95
C ASN A 461 -12.84 -6.06 19.11
N ILE A 462 -12.27 -6.75 18.11
CA ILE A 462 -11.29 -6.16 17.18
C ILE A 462 -11.94 -5.04 16.34
N LEU A 463 -13.20 -5.23 15.94
CA LEU A 463 -14.00 -4.19 15.26
C LEU A 463 -14.40 -3.03 16.19
N GLY A 464 -14.17 -3.15 17.49
CA GLY A 464 -14.47 -2.12 18.49
C GLY A 464 -15.86 -2.22 19.12
N PHE A 465 -16.52 -3.36 19.01
CA PHE A 465 -17.89 -3.56 19.51
C PHE A 465 -17.98 -4.76 20.44
N SER A 466 -18.90 -4.72 21.41
CA SER A 466 -19.33 -5.96 22.06
C SER A 466 -20.03 -6.86 21.03
N PHE A 467 -20.07 -8.17 21.29
CA PHE A 467 -20.74 -9.10 20.37
C PHE A 467 -22.20 -8.72 20.11
N GLN A 468 -22.96 -8.36 21.15
CA GLN A 468 -24.36 -7.97 21.03
C GLN A 468 -24.53 -6.67 20.24
N ASP A 469 -23.67 -5.68 20.47
CA ASP A 469 -23.70 -4.41 19.72
C ASP A 469 -23.35 -4.62 18.25
N ALA A 470 -22.40 -5.52 17.96
CA ALA A 470 -22.02 -5.86 16.58
C ALA A 470 -23.16 -6.58 15.83
N VAL A 471 -23.85 -7.51 16.49
CA VAL A 471 -25.04 -8.18 15.94
C VAL A 471 -26.15 -7.16 15.68
N GLY A 472 -26.47 -6.32 16.68
CA GLY A 472 -27.49 -5.27 16.54
C GLY A 472 -27.17 -4.29 15.40
N MET A 473 -25.91 -3.87 15.28
CA MET A 473 -25.46 -2.99 14.19
C MET A 473 -25.66 -3.62 12.81
N ALA A 474 -25.39 -4.91 12.64
CA ALA A 474 -25.61 -5.60 11.37
C ALA A 474 -27.08 -5.59 10.95
N PHE A 475 -28.00 -5.87 11.89
CA PHE A 475 -29.44 -5.82 11.63
C PHE A 475 -29.97 -4.40 11.37
N ASP A 476 -29.49 -3.39 12.11
CA ASP A 476 -29.85 -1.98 11.90
C ASP A 476 -29.48 -1.52 10.49
N ILE A 477 -28.30 -1.92 9.98
CA ILE A 477 -27.83 -1.55 8.63
C ILE A 477 -28.62 -2.29 7.54
N SER A 478 -28.94 -3.57 7.77
CA SER A 478 -29.77 -4.34 6.83
C SER A 478 -31.20 -3.82 6.74
N SER A 479 -31.76 -3.31 7.84
CA SER A 479 -33.10 -2.74 7.88
C SER A 479 -33.16 -1.28 7.42
N GLY A 480 -32.00 -0.65 7.17
CA GLY A 480 -31.91 0.75 6.74
C GLY A 480 -32.11 1.76 7.88
N LEU A 481 -32.03 1.33 9.14
CA LEU A 481 -32.15 2.20 10.32
C LEU A 481 -30.88 3.00 10.60
N LYS A 482 -29.72 2.55 10.11
CA LYS A 482 -28.43 3.23 10.22
C LYS A 482 -27.72 3.30 8.88
N ASP A 483 -26.98 4.39 8.67
CA ASP A 483 -26.22 4.63 7.46
C ASP A 483 -24.99 3.73 7.34
N ALA A 484 -24.75 3.30 6.10
CA ALA A 484 -23.65 2.42 5.71
C ALA A 484 -22.25 3.04 5.89
N GLU A 485 -22.16 4.36 6.08
CA GLU A 485 -20.90 5.09 6.29
C GLU A 485 -20.14 4.57 7.52
N ALA A 486 -20.86 4.04 8.52
CA ALA A 486 -20.28 3.44 9.72
C ALA A 486 -19.35 2.25 9.44
N TRP A 487 -19.50 1.56 8.30
CA TRP A 487 -18.69 0.41 7.92
C TRP A 487 -17.58 0.74 6.92
N SER A 488 -17.51 1.97 6.42
CA SER A 488 -16.65 2.35 5.29
C SER A 488 -15.18 1.96 5.47
N CYS A 489 -14.60 2.13 6.66
CA CYS A 489 -13.19 1.80 6.93
C CYS A 489 -12.88 0.31 7.14
N ASN A 490 -13.88 -0.53 7.46
CA ASN A 490 -13.69 -1.95 7.79
C ASN A 490 -14.72 -2.85 7.05
N LEU A 491 -15.15 -2.44 5.86
CA LEU A 491 -16.29 -3.04 5.18
C LEU A 491 -16.13 -4.55 5.00
N ILE A 492 -14.97 -4.99 4.50
CA ILE A 492 -14.68 -6.41 4.24
C ILE A 492 -14.74 -7.23 5.53
N ASP A 493 -14.26 -6.67 6.65
CA ASP A 493 -14.24 -7.35 7.94
C ASP A 493 -15.63 -7.49 8.53
N TRP A 494 -16.46 -6.46 8.41
CA TRP A 494 -17.88 -6.54 8.77
C TRP A 494 -18.62 -7.59 7.96
N MET A 495 -18.35 -7.68 6.65
CA MET A 495 -18.95 -8.71 5.80
C MET A 495 -18.50 -10.11 6.21
N ASN A 496 -17.21 -10.30 6.52
CA ASN A 496 -16.70 -11.56 7.03
C ASN A 496 -17.39 -11.94 8.35
N PHE A 497 -17.51 -11.00 9.29
CA PHE A 497 -18.20 -11.20 10.57
C PHE A 497 -19.65 -11.65 10.36
N VAL A 498 -20.41 -10.97 9.51
CA VAL A 498 -21.82 -11.30 9.24
C VAL A 498 -21.99 -12.69 8.62
N VAL A 499 -21.07 -13.10 7.74
CA VAL A 499 -21.08 -14.45 7.15
C VAL A 499 -20.82 -15.52 8.22
N PHE A 500 -19.82 -15.33 9.08
CA PHE A 500 -19.53 -16.28 10.15
C PHE A 500 -20.60 -16.29 11.24
N LEU A 501 -21.22 -15.14 11.54
CA LEU A 501 -22.37 -15.03 12.44
C LEU A 501 -23.55 -15.87 11.92
N ASN A 502 -23.85 -15.81 10.62
CA ASN A 502 -24.86 -16.65 10.01
C ASN A 502 -24.52 -18.14 10.20
N ALA A 503 -23.29 -18.55 9.90
CA ALA A 503 -22.87 -19.94 10.06
C ALA A 503 -22.98 -20.46 11.51
N TRP A 504 -22.68 -19.61 12.49
CA TRP A 504 -22.89 -19.94 13.91
C TRP A 504 -24.38 -20.08 14.26
N ASN A 505 -25.20 -19.11 13.83
CA ASN A 505 -26.63 -19.08 14.13
C ASN A 505 -27.39 -20.26 13.50
N LEU A 506 -26.91 -20.79 12.36
CA LEU A 506 -27.46 -22.01 11.75
C LEU A 506 -27.51 -23.21 12.70
N TYR A 507 -26.57 -23.30 13.63
CA TYR A 507 -26.52 -24.38 14.62
C TYR A 507 -27.12 -23.96 15.98
N SER A 508 -26.82 -22.75 16.45
CA SER A 508 -27.22 -22.32 17.80
C SER A 508 -28.69 -21.89 17.89
N HIS A 509 -29.24 -21.33 16.80
CA HIS A 509 -30.55 -20.68 16.75
C HIS A 509 -30.76 -19.61 17.84
N GLU A 510 -29.68 -19.02 18.36
CA GLU A 510 -29.76 -18.06 19.47
C GLU A 510 -30.18 -16.67 19.00
N VAL A 511 -29.79 -16.26 17.80
CA VAL A 511 -30.08 -14.92 17.29
C VAL A 511 -31.55 -14.81 16.91
N ASP A 512 -32.11 -15.84 16.26
CA ASP A 512 -33.51 -15.83 15.81
C ASP A 512 -34.52 -15.99 16.97
N ARG A 513 -34.10 -16.52 18.12
CA ARG A 513 -34.97 -16.72 19.31
C ARG A 513 -35.34 -15.41 20.02
N ASP A 514 -34.48 -14.40 19.95
CA ASP A 514 -34.74 -13.07 20.52
C ASP A 514 -35.59 -12.19 19.58
N SER A 515 -35.82 -12.61 18.34
CA SER A 515 -36.31 -11.74 17.27
C SER A 515 -37.61 -12.21 16.61
N ASN A 516 -38.74 -12.03 17.29
CA ASN A 516 -40.02 -11.76 16.61
C ASN A 516 -40.00 -10.41 15.82
N LYS A 517 -38.86 -9.72 15.74
CA LYS A 517 -38.65 -8.39 15.13
C LYS A 517 -37.61 -8.33 13.99
N HIS A 518 -36.74 -9.33 13.84
CA HIS A 518 -35.62 -9.31 12.89
C HIS A 518 -35.64 -10.62 12.07
N GLY A 519 -35.57 -10.53 10.74
CA GLY A 519 -35.64 -11.69 9.83
C GLY A 519 -34.43 -12.63 9.93
N SER A 520 -34.44 -13.74 9.20
CA SER A 520 -33.39 -14.78 9.31
C SER A 520 -31.98 -14.28 8.95
N THR A 521 -30.96 -14.86 9.58
CA THR A 521 -29.54 -14.51 9.32
C THR A 521 -29.11 -14.80 7.88
N TRP A 522 -29.77 -15.71 7.16
CA TRP A 522 -29.59 -15.91 5.72
C TRP A 522 -29.97 -14.66 4.91
N LEU A 523 -31.15 -14.12 5.20
CA LEU A 523 -31.65 -12.92 4.54
C LEU A 523 -30.73 -11.73 4.83
N LEU A 524 -30.24 -11.61 6.07
CA LEU A 524 -29.28 -10.59 6.48
C LEU A 524 -28.02 -10.59 5.59
N VAL A 525 -27.33 -11.73 5.50
CA VAL A 525 -26.10 -11.86 4.69
C VAL A 525 -26.37 -11.53 3.22
N ASN A 526 -27.44 -12.10 2.66
CA ASN A 526 -27.80 -11.93 1.25
C ASN A 526 -28.11 -10.46 0.90
N LEU A 527 -28.92 -9.78 1.72
CA LEU A 527 -29.30 -8.38 1.50
C LEU A 527 -28.10 -7.46 1.59
N ILE A 528 -27.28 -7.62 2.64
CA ILE A 528 -26.12 -6.76 2.87
C ILE A 528 -25.09 -6.96 1.73
N LEU A 529 -24.70 -8.20 1.42
CA LEU A 529 -23.72 -8.44 0.35
C LEU A 529 -24.20 -7.89 -1.00
N LYS A 530 -25.46 -8.14 -1.37
CA LYS A 530 -26.04 -7.64 -2.61
C LYS A 530 -26.08 -6.12 -2.65
N LYS A 531 -26.51 -5.47 -1.56
CA LYS A 531 -26.57 -4.00 -1.44
C LYS A 531 -25.20 -3.37 -1.66
N TYR A 532 -24.18 -3.79 -0.92
CA TYR A 532 -22.86 -3.16 -1.00
C TYR A 532 -22.13 -3.46 -2.32
N ILE A 533 -22.26 -4.67 -2.86
CA ILE A 533 -21.71 -4.99 -4.19
C ILE A 533 -22.38 -4.11 -5.25
N LEU A 534 -23.70 -3.96 -5.20
CA LEU A 534 -24.46 -3.12 -6.13
C LEU A 534 -24.08 -1.64 -5.99
N ASP A 535 -23.95 -1.13 -4.76
CA ASP A 535 -23.55 0.25 -4.49
C ASP A 535 -22.16 0.53 -5.05
N LYS A 536 -21.19 -0.38 -4.85
CA LYS A 536 -19.84 -0.25 -5.44
C LYS A 536 -19.86 -0.31 -6.96
N VAL A 537 -20.63 -1.21 -7.55
CA VAL A 537 -20.78 -1.30 -9.03
C VAL A 537 -21.39 -0.01 -9.59
N ARG A 538 -22.38 0.57 -8.90
CA ARG A 538 -23.06 1.81 -9.32
C ARG A 538 -22.20 3.07 -9.14
N SER A 539 -21.39 3.12 -8.09
CA SER A 539 -20.51 4.27 -7.84
C SER A 539 -19.29 4.31 -8.76
N MET A 540 -18.90 3.17 -9.34
CA MET A 540 -17.75 3.09 -10.24
C MET A 540 -18.09 3.58 -11.66
N GLY A 541 -17.40 4.65 -12.08
CA GLY A 541 -17.43 5.15 -13.45
C GLY A 541 -16.55 4.36 -14.43
N ALA A 542 -16.13 5.03 -15.51
CA ALA A 542 -15.12 4.48 -16.41
C ALA A 542 -13.74 4.51 -15.73
N LEU A 543 -12.99 3.41 -15.75
CA LEU A 543 -11.72 3.29 -15.01
C LEU A 543 -10.66 4.28 -15.48
N GLU A 544 -10.70 4.66 -16.75
CA GLU A 544 -9.76 5.60 -17.36
C GLU A 544 -9.88 6.99 -16.74
N SER A 545 -11.10 7.40 -16.40
CA SER A 545 -11.43 8.70 -15.81
C SER A 545 -11.64 8.67 -14.29
N SER A 546 -11.50 7.51 -13.64
CA SER A 546 -11.69 7.33 -12.19
C SER A 546 -10.52 6.62 -11.50
N PRO A 547 -9.31 7.22 -11.50
CA PRO A 547 -8.20 6.71 -10.68
C PRO A 547 -8.60 6.67 -9.20
N GLY A 548 -8.17 5.62 -8.50
CA GLY A 548 -8.50 5.39 -7.09
C GLY A 548 -9.90 4.85 -6.84
N CYS A 549 -10.62 4.38 -7.87
CA CYS A 549 -11.96 3.82 -7.67
C CYS A 549 -11.94 2.55 -6.79
N ASP A 550 -13.12 2.17 -6.28
CA ASP A 550 -13.34 1.07 -5.34
C ASP A 550 -13.19 -0.35 -5.91
N LEU A 551 -12.44 -0.53 -7.01
CA LEU A 551 -12.26 -1.83 -7.64
C LEU A 551 -11.63 -2.87 -6.69
N PRO A 552 -10.58 -2.57 -5.89
CA PRO A 552 -10.05 -3.52 -4.92
C PRO A 552 -11.07 -3.96 -3.87
N HIS A 553 -11.93 -3.04 -3.40
CA HIS A 553 -13.01 -3.36 -2.46
C HIS A 553 -14.02 -4.33 -3.08
N LEU A 554 -14.42 -4.09 -4.33
CA LEU A 554 -15.33 -4.99 -5.03
C LEU A 554 -14.72 -6.39 -5.24
N VAL A 555 -13.44 -6.45 -5.60
CA VAL A 555 -12.71 -7.72 -5.72
C VAL A 555 -12.69 -8.45 -4.39
N LEU A 556 -12.36 -7.77 -3.29
CA LEU A 556 -12.34 -8.37 -1.96
C LEU A 556 -13.73 -8.86 -1.53
N LEU A 557 -14.81 -8.09 -1.74
CA LEU A 557 -16.17 -8.51 -1.42
C LEU A 557 -16.54 -9.84 -2.11
N VAL A 558 -16.19 -10.00 -3.38
CA VAL A 558 -16.48 -11.22 -4.15
C VAL A 558 -15.55 -12.39 -3.78
N THR A 559 -14.29 -12.11 -3.44
CA THR A 559 -13.26 -13.13 -3.25
C THR A 559 -13.08 -13.59 -1.82
N GLU A 560 -13.58 -12.84 -0.83
CA GLU A 560 -13.54 -13.20 0.59
C GLU A 560 -14.93 -13.48 1.16
N PRO A 561 -15.74 -12.50 1.63
CA PRO A 561 -16.96 -12.81 2.38
C PRO A 561 -17.99 -13.57 1.52
N LEU A 562 -18.15 -13.19 0.25
CA LEU A 562 -19.03 -13.93 -0.66
C LEU A 562 -18.49 -15.34 -0.98
N ALA A 563 -17.16 -15.53 -0.98
CA ALA A 563 -16.56 -16.86 -1.13
C ALA A 563 -16.79 -17.74 0.11
N TRP A 564 -16.66 -17.18 1.33
CA TRP A 564 -16.98 -17.89 2.57
C TRP A 564 -18.46 -18.26 2.64
N HIS A 565 -19.35 -17.36 2.21
CA HIS A 565 -20.79 -17.63 2.13
C HIS A 565 -21.10 -18.76 1.14
N ILE A 566 -20.45 -18.78 -0.03
CA ILE A 566 -20.57 -19.89 -0.99
C ILE A 566 -20.16 -21.22 -0.34
N MET A 567 -19.07 -21.26 0.44
CA MET A 567 -18.66 -22.49 1.12
C MET A 567 -19.69 -22.96 2.16
N VAL A 568 -20.30 -22.04 2.91
CA VAL A 568 -21.38 -22.34 3.86
C VAL A 568 -22.60 -22.91 3.13
N ILE A 569 -23.01 -22.30 2.01
CA ILE A 569 -24.12 -22.78 1.16
C ILE A 569 -23.81 -24.17 0.61
N GLN A 570 -22.62 -24.38 0.05
CA GLN A 570 -22.19 -25.68 -0.47
C GLN A 570 -22.23 -26.78 0.60
N CYS A 571 -21.80 -26.46 1.81
CA CYS A 571 -21.83 -27.41 2.91
C CYS A 571 -23.26 -27.81 3.34
N CYS A 572 -24.17 -26.83 3.43
CA CYS A 572 -25.58 -27.08 3.71
C CYS A 572 -26.20 -27.94 2.59
N ALA A 573 -25.98 -27.55 1.33
CA ALA A 573 -26.51 -28.25 0.16
C ALA A 573 -26.03 -29.71 0.09
N ARG A 574 -24.73 -29.95 0.30
CA ARG A 574 -24.13 -31.29 0.37
C ARG A 574 -24.78 -32.16 1.45
N SER A 575 -25.19 -31.56 2.57
CA SER A 575 -25.81 -32.26 3.70
C SER A 575 -27.31 -32.50 3.52
N LEU A 576 -27.99 -31.71 2.68
CA LEU A 576 -29.40 -31.87 2.32
C LEU A 576 -29.61 -33.01 1.30
N LEU A 577 -28.61 -33.33 0.49
CA LEU A 577 -28.66 -34.44 -0.47
C LEU A 577 -28.79 -35.79 0.25
N PRO A 578 -29.71 -36.68 -0.18
CA PRO A 578 -29.94 -37.95 0.50
C PRO A 578 -28.75 -38.91 0.34
N SER A 579 -27.97 -39.09 1.42
CA SER A 579 -27.04 -40.22 1.53
C SER A 579 -27.86 -41.53 1.62
N GLY A 580 -27.58 -42.50 0.75
CA GLY A 580 -28.42 -43.70 0.54
C GLY A 580 -28.99 -44.40 1.78
N LYS A 581 -30.21 -44.96 1.60
CA LYS A 581 -31.01 -45.77 2.55
C LYS A 581 -31.27 -45.15 3.93
N ARG A 582 -31.91 -43.96 4.01
CA ARG A 582 -32.61 -43.53 5.24
C ARG A 582 -34.06 -44.04 5.25
N LYS A 583 -34.42 -44.79 6.28
CA LYS A 583 -35.82 -45.16 6.60
C LYS A 583 -36.58 -43.89 6.99
N LYS A 584 -37.69 -43.60 6.30
CA LYS A 584 -38.64 -42.52 6.63
C LYS A 584 -39.03 -42.59 8.11
N LYS A 585 -38.70 -41.57 8.89
CA LYS A 585 -39.31 -41.26 10.18
C LYS A 585 -39.81 -39.82 10.08
N GLY A 586 -41.10 -39.67 9.81
CA GLY A 586 -41.77 -38.37 9.82
C GLY A 586 -41.73 -37.76 11.22
N GLY A 587 -41.08 -36.61 11.35
CA GLY A 587 -40.89 -35.90 12.62
C GLY A 587 -40.48 -34.43 12.36
N PRO A 588 -40.37 -33.59 13.41
CA PRO A 588 -40.09 -32.15 13.30
C PRO A 588 -38.79 -31.81 12.56
N SER A 589 -37.84 -32.76 12.48
CA SER A 589 -36.62 -32.63 11.66
C SER A 589 -36.89 -32.56 10.15
N GLU A 590 -37.98 -33.15 9.64
CA GLU A 590 -38.31 -33.06 8.20
C GLU A 590 -38.83 -31.66 7.82
N GLN A 591 -39.52 -30.97 8.72
CA GLN A 591 -40.06 -29.62 8.47
C GLN A 591 -38.95 -28.54 8.51
N CYS A 592 -38.04 -28.64 9.48
CA CYS A 592 -36.84 -27.79 9.56
C CYS A 592 -35.94 -27.91 8.32
N ASN A 593 -35.84 -29.12 7.74
CA ASN A 593 -35.07 -29.36 6.52
C ASN A 593 -35.72 -28.73 5.27
N ILE A 594 -37.05 -28.59 5.24
CA ILE A 594 -37.76 -27.94 4.11
C ILE A 594 -37.53 -26.43 4.15
N GLU A 595 -37.65 -25.80 5.32
CA GLU A 595 -37.40 -24.37 5.52
C GLU A 595 -35.94 -24.02 5.18
N LEU A 596 -34.98 -24.79 5.70
CA LEU A 596 -33.56 -24.59 5.40
C LEU A 596 -33.24 -24.83 3.92
N CYS A 597 -33.87 -25.82 3.26
CA CYS A 597 -33.70 -26.05 1.83
C CYS A 597 -34.16 -24.83 1.01
N GLN A 598 -35.30 -24.23 1.38
CA GLN A 598 -35.81 -23.02 0.75
C GLN A 598 -34.86 -21.84 0.94
N GLU A 599 -34.36 -21.62 2.16
CA GLU A 599 -33.39 -20.55 2.46
C GLU A 599 -32.07 -20.72 1.70
N VAL A 600 -31.58 -21.96 1.57
CA VAL A 600 -30.39 -22.28 0.77
C VAL A 600 -30.64 -22.01 -0.72
N GLN A 601 -31.77 -22.42 -1.27
CA GLN A 601 -32.13 -22.13 -2.68
C GLN A 601 -32.27 -20.62 -2.95
N ASP A 602 -32.88 -19.88 -2.02
CA ASP A 602 -33.01 -18.43 -2.10
C ASP A 602 -31.65 -17.73 -2.02
N SER A 603 -30.74 -18.23 -1.17
CA SER A 603 -29.36 -17.75 -1.06
C SER A 603 -28.54 -18.04 -2.31
N ILE A 604 -28.66 -19.23 -2.89
CA ILE A 604 -28.03 -19.59 -4.18
C ILE A 604 -28.49 -18.63 -5.28
N ARG A 605 -29.79 -18.34 -5.37
CA ARG A 605 -30.32 -17.38 -6.33
C ARG A 605 -29.75 -15.98 -6.08
N CYS A 606 -29.77 -15.50 -4.85
CA CYS A 606 -29.28 -14.16 -4.50
C CYS A 606 -27.79 -13.99 -4.81
N VAL A 607 -26.96 -14.98 -4.46
CA VAL A 607 -25.53 -15.00 -4.76
C VAL A 607 -25.30 -15.01 -6.27
N CYS A 608 -26.00 -15.87 -7.02
CA CYS A 608 -25.89 -15.92 -8.48
C CYS A 608 -26.22 -14.57 -9.12
N GLU A 609 -27.36 -13.96 -8.77
CA GLU A 609 -27.75 -12.63 -9.26
C GLU A 609 -26.71 -11.56 -8.91
N THR A 610 -26.15 -11.61 -7.70
CA THR A 610 -25.17 -10.64 -7.22
C THR A 610 -23.86 -10.71 -8.01
N ILE A 611 -23.37 -11.92 -8.32
CA ILE A 611 -22.16 -12.08 -9.14
C ILE A 611 -22.45 -11.76 -10.61
N GLU A 612 -23.64 -12.05 -11.11
CA GLU A 612 -24.04 -11.69 -12.48
C GLU A 612 -24.05 -10.16 -12.67
N LEU A 613 -24.48 -9.37 -11.68
CA LEU A 613 -24.36 -7.90 -11.71
C LEU A 613 -22.91 -7.44 -11.90
N VAL A 614 -21.96 -8.07 -11.19
CA VAL A 614 -20.52 -7.76 -11.32
C VAL A 614 -20.00 -8.18 -12.69
N ARG A 615 -20.34 -9.38 -13.14
CA ARG A 615 -19.94 -9.91 -14.46
C ARG A 615 -20.42 -9.00 -15.59
N ASP A 616 -21.67 -8.55 -15.53
CA ASP A 616 -22.26 -7.70 -16.56
C ASP A 616 -21.59 -6.32 -16.59
N TRP A 617 -21.28 -5.74 -15.42
CA TRP A 617 -20.48 -4.51 -15.34
C TRP A 617 -19.06 -4.70 -15.91
N LEU A 618 -18.39 -5.82 -15.59
CA LEU A 618 -17.05 -6.12 -16.12
C LEU A 618 -17.06 -6.21 -17.66
N ASN A 619 -18.05 -6.90 -18.22
CA ASN A 619 -18.23 -6.99 -19.68
C ASN A 619 -18.45 -5.62 -20.31
N GLN A 620 -19.24 -4.73 -19.68
CA GLN A 620 -19.45 -3.37 -20.16
C GLN A 620 -18.16 -2.52 -20.14
N GLN A 621 -17.30 -2.69 -19.13
CA GLN A 621 -16.01 -1.98 -19.11
C GLN A 621 -15.03 -2.50 -20.15
N MET A 622 -15.11 -3.80 -20.48
CA MET A 622 -14.26 -4.45 -21.48
C MET A 622 -14.72 -4.23 -22.92
N SER A 623 -16.01 -3.99 -23.16
CA SER A 623 -16.58 -3.80 -24.50
C SER A 623 -16.26 -2.44 -25.15
N LYS A 624 -15.83 -1.45 -24.36
CA LYS A 624 -15.40 -0.14 -24.86
C LYS A 624 -14.13 -0.26 -25.71
N SER A 625 -14.05 0.48 -26.82
CA SER A 625 -12.91 0.41 -27.73
C SER A 625 -11.64 1.00 -27.10
N ASP A 626 -10.48 0.43 -27.43
CA ASP A 626 -9.19 0.94 -26.92
C ASP A 626 -8.86 2.33 -27.44
N ASN A 627 -9.31 2.65 -28.65
CA ASN A 627 -9.10 3.95 -29.26
C ASN A 627 -9.85 5.04 -28.47
N ASP A 628 -11.12 4.80 -28.12
CA ASP A 628 -11.91 5.76 -27.34
C ASP A 628 -11.31 5.99 -25.96
N LYS A 629 -10.81 4.92 -25.32
CA LYS A 629 -10.12 4.99 -24.02
C LYS A 629 -8.82 5.80 -24.13
N SER A 630 -8.02 5.54 -25.16
CA SER A 630 -6.78 6.27 -25.40
C SER A 630 -7.04 7.74 -25.70
N GLU A 631 -8.08 8.04 -26.48
CA GLU A 631 -8.49 9.42 -26.76
C GLU A 631 -8.99 10.13 -25.50
N SER A 632 -9.72 9.43 -24.62
CA SER A 632 -10.13 9.97 -23.32
C SER A 632 -8.94 10.32 -22.42
N ILE A 633 -7.90 9.46 -22.37
CA ILE A 633 -6.69 9.75 -21.59
C ILE A 633 -5.94 10.94 -22.20
N LEU A 634 -5.73 10.96 -23.52
CA LEU A 634 -4.98 12.02 -24.19
C LEU A 634 -5.72 13.36 -24.24
N SER A 635 -7.05 13.36 -24.35
CA SER A 635 -7.85 14.58 -24.31
C SER A 635 -7.77 15.29 -22.95
N SER A 636 -7.49 14.56 -21.86
CA SER A 636 -7.27 15.18 -20.55
C SER A 636 -6.02 16.07 -20.47
N LEU A 637 -5.14 16.01 -21.46
CA LEU A 637 -3.96 16.88 -21.61
C LEU A 637 -4.26 18.14 -22.45
N LYS A 638 -5.45 18.22 -23.06
CA LYS A 638 -5.83 19.31 -23.96
C LYS A 638 -6.77 20.26 -23.22
N ILE A 639 -6.21 21.33 -22.63
CA ILE A 639 -6.99 22.49 -22.18
C ILE A 639 -6.59 23.72 -23.00
N ASP A 640 -7.60 24.40 -23.55
CA ASP A 640 -7.50 25.68 -24.26
C ASP A 640 -7.58 26.85 -23.26
N GLY A 641 -6.66 26.89 -22.30
CA GLY A 641 -6.59 27.93 -21.27
C GLY A 641 -5.15 28.20 -20.81
N GLU A 642 -4.93 29.31 -20.10
CA GLU A 642 -3.60 29.65 -19.54
C GLU A 642 -3.18 28.73 -18.39
N LEU A 643 -4.12 28.05 -17.73
CA LEU A 643 -3.92 27.14 -16.60
C LEU A 643 -4.51 25.77 -16.93
N GLY A 644 -3.83 24.70 -16.50
CA GLY A 644 -4.26 23.33 -16.74
C GLY A 644 -3.11 22.37 -17.08
N PRO A 645 -3.39 21.06 -17.03
CA PRO A 645 -2.45 20.04 -17.45
C PRO A 645 -2.10 20.12 -18.93
N GLY A 646 -1.03 19.43 -19.29
CA GLY A 646 -0.49 19.30 -20.64
C GLY A 646 0.74 20.18 -20.89
N LYS A 647 1.04 21.14 -20.01
CA LYS A 647 2.21 22.02 -20.16
C LYS A 647 3.53 21.26 -20.00
N VAL A 648 3.62 20.36 -19.04
CA VAL A 648 4.81 19.53 -18.82
C VAL A 648 4.96 18.53 -19.96
N TYR A 649 3.86 17.93 -20.40
CA TYR A 649 3.83 17.07 -21.58
C TYR A 649 4.37 17.78 -22.83
N ARG A 650 3.94 19.04 -23.09
CA ARG A 650 4.42 19.83 -24.24
C ARG A 650 5.95 20.07 -24.22
N VAL A 651 6.56 20.20 -23.04
CA VAL A 651 8.03 20.32 -22.92
C VAL A 651 8.72 19.06 -23.46
N ILE A 652 8.23 17.89 -23.06
CA ILE A 652 8.76 16.59 -23.53
C ILE A 652 8.44 16.40 -25.02
N GLU A 653 7.21 16.66 -25.44
CA GLU A 653 6.77 16.55 -26.83
C GLU A 653 7.69 17.38 -27.75
N THR A 654 7.94 18.64 -27.39
CA THR A 654 8.83 19.55 -28.14
C THR A 654 10.24 18.98 -28.29
N LEU A 655 10.79 18.35 -27.24
CA LEU A 655 12.09 17.70 -27.29
C LEU A 655 12.08 16.49 -28.24
N THR A 656 11.03 15.66 -28.18
CA THR A 656 10.90 14.41 -28.95
C THR A 656 10.49 14.61 -30.42
N SER A 657 9.73 15.65 -30.76
CA SER A 657 9.18 15.89 -32.12
C SER A 657 10.16 16.62 -33.06
N SER A 658 11.31 17.05 -32.56
CA SER A 658 12.15 18.01 -33.27
C SER A 658 13.17 17.39 -34.23
N SER A 659 13.54 18.15 -35.26
CA SER A 659 14.82 18.06 -35.99
C SER A 659 16.05 18.40 -35.12
N THR A 660 15.90 18.51 -33.80
CA THR A 660 16.93 18.94 -32.85
C THR A 660 17.43 17.86 -31.89
N ILE A 661 17.01 16.61 -32.09
CA ILE A 661 17.53 15.43 -31.37
C ILE A 661 19.07 15.30 -31.54
N ASP A 662 19.64 15.92 -32.58
CA ASP A 662 21.08 15.84 -32.89
C ASP A 662 21.97 16.84 -32.09
N ARG A 663 21.41 17.65 -31.18
CA ARG A 663 22.19 18.62 -30.39
C ARG A 663 22.98 17.96 -29.26
N GLY A 664 24.01 17.19 -29.58
CA GLY A 664 25.04 16.75 -28.63
C GLY A 664 24.54 15.86 -27.49
N LEU A 665 23.37 15.24 -27.63
CA LEU A 665 22.75 14.33 -26.64
C LEU A 665 23.44 12.96 -26.58
N GLY A 666 24.18 12.58 -27.63
CA GLY A 666 24.79 11.27 -27.76
C GLY A 666 23.80 10.18 -28.23
N ASP A 667 24.31 9.15 -28.90
CA ASP A 667 23.50 8.14 -29.60
C ASP A 667 22.53 7.36 -28.71
N VAL A 668 22.88 7.18 -27.44
CA VAL A 668 22.06 6.44 -26.48
C VAL A 668 20.81 7.25 -26.14
N ILE A 669 20.97 8.51 -25.74
CA ILE A 669 19.85 9.39 -25.38
C ILE A 669 18.99 9.68 -26.60
N THR A 670 19.61 9.96 -27.75
CA THR A 670 18.91 10.18 -29.03
C THR A 670 17.96 9.04 -29.40
N ARG A 671 18.44 7.78 -29.35
CA ARG A 671 17.59 6.61 -29.62
C ARG A 671 16.48 6.45 -28.60
N ALA A 672 16.76 6.75 -27.33
CA ALA A 672 15.77 6.72 -26.27
C ALA A 672 14.61 7.70 -26.57
N LEU A 673 14.93 8.95 -26.90
CA LEU A 673 13.94 9.98 -27.25
C LEU A 673 13.09 9.59 -28.46
N GLN A 674 13.69 8.96 -29.48
CA GLN A 674 12.97 8.47 -30.67
C GLN A 674 12.02 7.31 -30.37
N SER A 675 12.30 6.52 -29.32
CA SER A 675 11.47 5.37 -28.92
C SER A 675 10.33 5.73 -27.98
N TRP A 676 10.33 6.93 -27.40
CA TRP A 676 9.30 7.36 -26.46
C TRP A 676 8.01 7.75 -27.19
N SER A 677 6.88 7.21 -26.74
CA SER A 677 5.58 7.46 -27.36
C SER A 677 4.48 7.56 -26.29
N PRO A 678 3.72 8.68 -26.24
CA PRO A 678 2.62 8.83 -25.30
C PRO A 678 1.47 7.86 -25.60
N ALA A 679 1.26 7.50 -26.87
CA ALA A 679 0.26 6.52 -27.28
C ALA A 679 0.60 5.12 -26.76
N ASP A 680 1.88 4.75 -26.71
CA ASP A 680 2.30 3.46 -26.17
C ASP A 680 2.10 3.38 -24.65
N ILE A 681 2.32 4.47 -23.92
CA ILE A 681 2.03 4.56 -22.48
C ILE A 681 0.53 4.36 -22.23
N CYS A 682 -0.33 5.06 -22.99
CA CYS A 682 -1.79 4.89 -22.90
C CYS A 682 -2.20 3.44 -23.19
N ARG A 683 -1.61 2.84 -24.23
CA ARG A 683 -1.87 1.42 -24.59
C ARG A 683 -1.45 0.46 -23.48
N LYS A 684 -0.31 0.68 -22.81
CA LYS A 684 0.14 -0.12 -21.66
C LYS A 684 -0.86 -0.03 -20.50
N ILE A 685 -1.32 1.19 -20.16
CA ILE A 685 -2.32 1.42 -19.10
C ILE A 685 -3.60 0.64 -19.38
N ILE A 686 -4.17 0.80 -20.59
CA ILE A 686 -5.43 0.18 -21.00
C ILE A 686 -5.29 -1.35 -21.04
N THR A 687 -4.18 -1.85 -21.59
CA THR A 687 -3.89 -3.30 -21.64
C THR A 687 -3.81 -3.88 -20.23
N SER A 688 -3.11 -3.20 -19.33
CA SER A 688 -2.97 -3.61 -17.93
C SER A 688 -4.32 -3.65 -17.20
N GLN A 689 -5.15 -2.62 -17.36
CA GLN A 689 -6.51 -2.59 -16.79
C GLN A 689 -7.36 -3.74 -17.33
N ARG A 690 -7.33 -3.98 -18.66
CA ARG A 690 -8.05 -5.11 -19.28
C ARG A 690 -7.59 -6.46 -18.71
N THR A 691 -6.29 -6.67 -18.52
CA THR A 691 -5.76 -7.90 -17.92
C THR A 691 -6.29 -8.10 -16.49
N ALA A 692 -6.31 -7.05 -15.67
CA ALA A 692 -6.87 -7.13 -14.32
C ALA A 692 -8.37 -7.47 -14.34
N LEU A 693 -9.16 -6.79 -15.18
CA LEU A 693 -10.59 -7.04 -15.32
C LEU A 693 -10.90 -8.44 -15.86
N SER A 694 -10.12 -8.92 -16.83
CA SER A 694 -10.28 -10.27 -17.38
C SER A 694 -10.02 -11.36 -16.34
N ASN A 695 -8.99 -11.16 -15.49
CA ASN A 695 -8.75 -12.07 -14.37
C ASN A 695 -9.92 -12.06 -13.37
N PHE A 696 -10.47 -10.88 -13.07
CA PHE A 696 -11.63 -10.77 -12.17
C PHE A 696 -12.90 -11.40 -12.77
N LEU A 697 -13.13 -11.21 -14.07
CA LEU A 697 -14.23 -11.82 -14.81
C LEU A 697 -14.15 -13.35 -14.74
N ARG A 698 -12.97 -13.93 -14.95
CA ARG A 698 -12.74 -15.38 -14.82
C ARG A 698 -13.08 -15.91 -13.42
N ILE A 699 -12.76 -15.15 -12.38
CA ILE A 699 -13.14 -15.50 -10.99
C ILE A 699 -14.66 -15.50 -10.85
N CYS A 700 -15.34 -14.47 -11.35
CA CYS A 700 -16.81 -14.37 -11.31
C CYS A 700 -17.48 -15.51 -12.08
N ASP A 701 -17.01 -15.82 -13.29
CA ASP A 701 -17.55 -16.90 -14.12
C ASP A 701 -17.39 -18.27 -13.47
N SER A 702 -16.23 -18.53 -12.86
CA SER A 702 -15.98 -19.76 -12.11
C SER A 702 -16.94 -19.91 -10.92
N LYS A 703 -17.21 -18.82 -10.18
CA LYS A 703 -18.17 -18.80 -9.08
C LYS A 703 -19.60 -19.02 -9.56
N ILE A 704 -20.03 -18.33 -10.62
CA ILE A 704 -21.36 -18.49 -11.21
C ILE A 704 -21.57 -19.94 -11.65
N LYS A 705 -20.58 -20.54 -12.31
CA LYS A 705 -20.64 -21.95 -12.74
C LYS A 705 -20.87 -22.87 -11.54
N SER A 706 -20.06 -22.74 -10.49
CA SER A 706 -20.18 -23.55 -9.27
C SER A 706 -21.55 -23.38 -8.60
N VAL A 707 -22.04 -22.15 -8.44
CA VAL A 707 -23.34 -21.88 -7.81
C VAL A 707 -24.51 -22.41 -8.65
N LYS A 708 -24.43 -22.35 -9.99
CA LYS A 708 -25.44 -22.94 -10.89
C LYS A 708 -25.44 -24.47 -10.86
N GLU A 709 -24.27 -25.09 -10.80
CA GLU A 709 -24.14 -26.54 -10.61
C GLU A 709 -24.77 -26.97 -9.28
N LEU A 710 -24.52 -26.22 -8.21
CA LEU A 710 -25.13 -26.45 -6.90
C LEU A 710 -26.66 -26.33 -6.94
N LYS A 711 -27.18 -25.31 -7.63
CA LYS A 711 -28.62 -25.13 -7.85
C LYS A 711 -29.28 -26.31 -8.55
N ALA A 712 -28.57 -26.96 -9.48
CA ALA A 712 -29.10 -28.09 -10.23
C ALA A 712 -29.10 -29.41 -9.42
N GLN A 713 -28.33 -29.45 -8.32
CA GLN A 713 -28.24 -30.62 -7.45
C GLN A 713 -29.33 -30.64 -6.36
N LEU A 714 -29.76 -29.47 -5.88
CA LEU A 714 -30.87 -29.28 -4.93
C LEU A 714 -32.23 -29.23 -5.64
#